data_AF-C6BXC8-F1
#
_entry.id   AF-C6BXC8-F1
#
_cell.length_a   1.000
_cell.length_b   1.000
_cell.length_c   1.000
_cell.angle_alpha   90.00
_cell.angle_beta   90.00
_cell.angle_gamma   90.00
#
_symmetry.space_group_name_H-M   'P 1'
#
loop_
_entity.id
_entity.type
_entity.pdbx_description
1 polymer ?
#
loop_
_entity_poly.entity_id
_entity_poly.type
_entity_poly.pdbx_seq_one_letter_code
_entity_poly.pdbx_strand_id
1 'polypeptide(L)'
;MINKHSSLIFLLLAAILLGGCFTKKTTQAVQYTEEEAIPYKIAVLPAEYIKHAENSTEHKSVLVLDDDRLFVADITRAAITNQLAGKGFMPLQKDVVDNTLAELGRDDGWRKMSDVELCKQLNADGIVKTDIYSADMIKAVAFDLFQLDAEVMMYNAAGTLVGKWRDSASKRRISVPTGVIGLAGTIVEEVFSDPIRRQMRMVVYDWAWNMAQVLPDCPKGPKLPEVIAVDTNVDNLLFGVGRRVAVRVDAEPGLKCSFSIGDFKKDIPLPQVSQGVYEGFYVVAEGDKAANEPLMVKMRKANGVDRLWIESGSLISLDGVLPPILETIEYQTGRDGVKLSWLVPSATDLEEFVVEKGNDPVGEFETVARIKTPEFVDTDVMQGTAVFYRVRIKDKAGNLSPLNGIHKVVMPQFDERELFGELSGMLVKGNYRIGFPVTVPEGSKFTIQSGTKIRFDNKGRIDVFGELESIGDISAPVRLESNSTLGIKVMSGGKALFSQCEFSGFSKAVTSAGGYTEIRSSSFGGGEYAVAVTETGNYDFKGLRVSGARQGLVLSAGNGSVVRSSITNCTQGIYFKGGSVEIKDNNIFDNERNIVAAGKLVVSGNYFGSASIEKLKLEGDVLVKSILDAPYPHGRKVVLIDDKEITPELREQKFAELKTLGVNAFHSQHYGDAYQALIQAVKMKDDRDIYLYLSYTLLALGDDVALSEILDEGISKFPYDVRLHQLNVRYLLNKGDIKQARQVLEKALLLSPADSNLLYMKDYLDHLAVPTESAPTDNDEEKASEDKIKDKNDEK
;
A
#
# COMPACT_ATOMS: atom_id res chain seq x y z
N MET A 1 -21.46 23.82 46.55
CA MET A 1 -21.18 24.62 47.76
C MET A 1 -20.03 23.98 48.52
N ILE A 2 -18.79 24.28 48.14
CA ILE A 2 -17.58 23.91 48.88
C ILE A 2 -16.67 25.14 48.90
N ASN A 3 -16.52 25.68 50.11
CA ASN A 3 -15.46 26.52 50.67
C ASN A 3 -14.97 27.81 49.97
N LYS A 4 -15.77 28.89 50.10
CA LYS A 4 -15.27 30.28 50.05
C LYS A 4 -14.26 30.64 51.15
N HIS A 5 -14.15 29.84 52.22
CA HIS A 5 -13.17 30.07 53.29
C HIS A 5 -11.74 29.67 52.91
N SER A 6 -11.54 28.76 51.96
CA SER A 6 -10.20 28.36 51.51
C SER A 6 -9.56 29.41 50.61
N SER A 7 -10.36 30.12 49.81
CA SER A 7 -9.87 31.20 48.93
C SER A 7 -9.47 32.45 49.70
N LEU A 8 -10.10 32.75 50.85
CA LEU A 8 -9.75 33.92 51.66
C LEU A 8 -8.42 33.71 52.42
N ILE A 9 -8.13 32.47 52.85
CA ILE A 9 -6.85 32.11 53.48
C ILE A 9 -5.72 32.12 52.43
N PHE A 10 -5.99 31.66 51.21
CA PHE A 10 -5.03 31.74 50.10
C PHE A 10 -4.74 33.18 49.66
N LEU A 11 -5.75 34.06 49.65
CA LEU A 11 -5.54 35.48 49.35
C LEU A 11 -4.80 36.23 50.47
N LEU A 12 -5.01 35.87 51.74
CA LEU A 12 -4.24 36.44 52.85
C LEU A 12 -2.77 35.95 52.85
N LEU A 13 -2.49 34.69 52.49
CA LEU A 13 -1.11 34.22 52.30
C LEU A 13 -0.42 34.91 51.11
N ALA A 14 -1.15 35.13 50.00
CA ALA A 14 -0.63 35.87 48.85
C ALA A 14 -0.33 37.33 49.19
N ALA A 15 -1.13 37.98 50.04
CA ALA A 15 -0.90 39.34 50.49
C ALA A 15 0.28 39.47 51.48
N ILE A 16 0.51 38.45 52.32
CA ILE A 16 1.67 38.41 53.23
C ILE A 16 2.99 38.12 52.48
N LEU A 17 2.93 37.38 51.36
CA LEU A 17 4.08 37.16 50.46
C LEU A 17 4.43 38.36 49.56
N LEU A 18 3.50 39.30 49.36
CA LEU A 18 3.73 40.53 48.59
C LEU A 18 4.42 41.64 49.42
N GLY A 19 4.49 41.52 50.75
CA GLY A 19 5.05 42.53 51.65
C GLY A 19 6.54 42.38 51.99
N GLY A 20 7.21 41.35 51.49
CA GLY A 20 8.58 41.00 51.88
C GLY A 20 9.64 41.34 50.83
N CYS A 21 10.51 42.28 51.20
CA CYS A 21 11.92 42.39 50.76
C CYS A 21 12.24 43.12 49.44
N PHE A 22 12.39 44.44 49.54
CA PHE A 22 13.72 45.01 49.28
C PHE A 22 14.63 44.53 50.43
N THR A 23 15.32 43.40 50.28
CA THR A 23 16.41 43.06 51.19
C THR A 23 17.52 44.07 50.95
N LYS A 24 17.68 45.00 51.90
CA LYS A 24 18.93 45.73 52.08
C LYS A 24 20.06 44.70 52.05
N LYS A 25 21.02 44.81 51.12
CA LYS A 25 22.28 44.05 51.18
C LYS A 25 22.84 44.22 52.59
N THR A 26 22.83 43.15 53.39
CA THR A 26 23.43 43.17 54.72
C THR A 26 24.92 43.39 54.52
N THR A 27 25.40 44.55 54.92
CA THR A 27 26.80 44.94 54.84
C THR A 27 27.64 43.93 55.62
N GLN A 28 28.54 43.21 54.94
CA GLN A 28 29.43 42.24 55.57
C GLN A 28 30.56 42.96 56.31
N ALA A 29 30.75 42.59 57.59
CA ALA A 29 31.96 42.88 58.33
C ALA A 29 33.06 41.93 57.84
N VAL A 30 33.92 42.42 56.93
CA VAL A 30 35.10 41.68 56.46
C VAL A 30 36.13 41.66 57.58
N GLN A 31 36.36 40.49 58.18
CA GLN A 31 37.49 40.25 59.07
C GLN A 31 38.70 39.89 58.20
N TYR A 32 39.66 40.80 58.06
CA TYR A 32 40.88 40.57 57.27
C TYR A 32 41.80 39.58 58.00
N THR A 33 42.17 38.49 57.34
CA THR A 33 43.28 37.62 57.74
C THR A 33 44.57 38.09 57.07
N GLU A 34 45.71 37.83 57.72
CA GLU A 34 47.03 37.93 57.09
C GLU A 34 47.12 36.94 55.91
N GLU A 35 47.75 37.35 54.81
CA GLU A 35 47.84 36.59 53.55
C GLU A 35 48.43 35.17 53.74
N GLU A 36 49.27 34.98 54.77
CA GLU A 36 49.87 33.70 55.15
C GLU A 36 48.84 32.67 55.67
N ALA A 37 47.73 33.13 56.24
CA ALA A 37 46.68 32.30 56.83
C ALA A 37 45.77 31.64 55.79
N ILE A 38 45.85 32.04 54.52
CA ILE A 38 45.03 31.49 53.43
C ILE A 38 45.54 30.08 53.06
N PRO A 39 44.68 29.04 53.14
CA PRO A 39 45.06 27.67 52.80
C PRO A 39 45.20 27.49 51.28
N TYR A 40 46.06 26.57 50.84
CA TYR A 40 46.19 26.22 49.43
C TYR A 40 45.37 24.98 49.10
N LYS A 41 45.69 23.85 49.73
CA LYS A 41 44.95 22.61 49.59
C LYS A 41 43.73 22.62 50.49
N ILE A 42 42.53 22.65 49.94
CA ILE A 42 41.30 22.78 50.73
C ILE A 42 40.39 21.58 50.57
N ALA A 43 39.65 21.22 51.63
CA ALA A 43 38.54 20.30 51.55
C ALA A 43 37.22 21.07 51.66
N VAL A 44 36.40 21.06 50.62
CA VAL A 44 35.05 21.63 50.68
C VAL A 44 34.12 20.54 51.22
N LEU A 45 33.52 20.77 52.39
CA LEU A 45 32.66 19.81 53.08
C LEU A 45 31.22 19.82 52.50
N PRO A 46 30.40 18.78 52.78
CA PRO A 46 28.98 18.80 52.42
C PRO A 46 28.28 20.08 52.90
N ALA A 47 27.49 20.71 52.03
CA ALA A 47 26.71 21.88 52.42
C ALA A 47 25.56 21.44 53.35
N GLU A 48 25.32 22.19 54.43
CA GLU A 48 24.36 21.82 55.47
C GLU A 48 23.23 22.83 55.59
N TYR A 49 22.00 22.36 55.76
CA TYR A 49 20.87 23.23 56.04
C TYR A 49 20.85 23.63 57.51
N ILE A 50 20.81 24.93 57.79
CA ILE A 50 20.71 25.42 59.18
C ILE A 50 19.32 25.10 59.74
N LYS A 51 19.30 24.62 60.98
CA LYS A 51 18.07 24.55 61.79
C LYS A 51 17.79 25.90 62.40
N HIS A 52 16.81 26.61 61.84
CA HIS A 52 16.34 27.88 62.40
C HIS A 52 15.62 27.68 63.74
N ALA A 53 15.87 28.55 64.71
CA ALA A 53 15.06 28.62 65.94
C ALA A 53 13.58 28.90 65.59
N GLU A 54 12.65 28.40 66.42
CA GLU A 54 11.20 28.55 66.18
C GLU A 54 10.81 30.03 65.94
N ASN A 55 11.44 30.97 66.66
CA ASN A 55 11.18 32.41 66.60
C ASN A 55 12.12 33.20 65.66
N SER A 56 12.89 32.55 64.78
CA SER A 56 13.78 33.26 63.83
C SER A 56 12.98 34.13 62.86
N THR A 57 13.45 35.36 62.64
CA THR A 57 12.93 36.29 61.62
C THR A 57 13.57 36.08 60.25
N GLU A 58 14.55 35.18 60.14
CA GLU A 58 15.16 34.82 58.85
C GLU A 58 14.17 34.00 58.00
N HIS A 59 14.25 34.18 56.68
CA HIS A 59 13.41 33.44 55.74
C HIS A 59 13.67 31.94 55.86
N LYS A 60 12.60 31.15 56.05
CA LYS A 60 12.65 29.70 56.16
C LYS A 60 12.11 29.10 54.87
N SER A 61 12.82 28.13 54.29
CA SER A 61 12.35 27.37 53.12
C SER A 61 10.93 26.86 53.35
N VAL A 62 10.01 27.20 52.45
CA VAL A 62 8.58 26.95 52.71
C VAL A 62 8.18 25.53 52.30
N LEU A 63 8.79 24.92 51.28
CA LEU A 63 8.50 23.57 50.79
C LEU A 63 9.68 23.08 49.93
N VAL A 64 10.47 22.11 50.43
CA VAL A 64 11.49 21.40 49.63
C VAL A 64 11.41 19.92 50.00
N LEU A 65 11.18 19.05 49.01
CA LEU A 65 11.24 17.60 49.19
C LEU A 65 12.66 17.18 49.59
N ASP A 66 12.82 16.07 50.32
CA ASP A 66 14.13 15.64 50.81
C ASP A 66 15.15 15.43 49.67
N ASP A 67 14.71 14.89 48.53
CA ASP A 67 15.56 14.71 47.33
C ASP A 67 16.03 16.04 46.73
N ASP A 68 15.19 17.07 46.75
CA ASP A 68 15.54 18.40 46.23
C ASP A 68 16.49 19.14 47.17
N ARG A 69 16.41 18.88 48.49
CA ARG A 69 17.40 19.38 49.46
C ARG A 69 18.78 18.80 49.20
N LEU A 70 18.86 17.48 48.99
CA LEU A 70 20.11 16.80 48.67
C LEU A 70 20.69 17.33 47.35
N PHE A 71 19.84 17.50 46.34
CA PHE A 71 20.24 18.10 45.06
C PHE A 71 20.85 19.49 45.25
N VAL A 72 20.12 20.41 45.91
CA VAL A 72 20.60 21.79 46.12
C VAL A 72 21.90 21.82 46.91
N ALA A 73 22.01 21.06 48.00
CA ALA A 73 23.24 21.00 48.78
C ALA A 73 24.44 20.51 47.96
N ASP A 74 24.24 19.51 47.10
CA ASP A 74 25.29 18.97 46.23
C ASP A 74 25.76 19.99 45.18
N ILE A 75 24.82 20.65 44.47
CA ILE A 75 25.17 21.66 43.47
C ILE A 75 25.75 22.93 44.09
N THR A 76 25.33 23.32 45.30
CA THR A 76 25.90 24.46 46.05
C THR A 76 27.36 24.18 46.41
N ARG A 77 27.65 23.00 46.93
CA ARG A 77 29.02 22.57 47.23
C ARG A 77 29.89 22.51 45.98
N ALA A 78 29.38 21.95 44.88
CA ALA A 78 30.15 21.84 43.65
C ALA A 78 30.42 23.21 43.02
N ALA A 79 29.42 24.10 42.98
CA ALA A 79 29.56 25.44 42.43
C ALA A 79 30.65 26.24 43.19
N ILE A 80 30.63 26.22 44.53
CA ILE A 80 31.66 26.91 45.31
C ILE A 80 33.05 26.25 45.16
N THR A 81 33.10 24.91 45.07
CA THR A 81 34.34 24.17 44.81
C THR A 81 34.95 24.58 43.47
N ASN A 82 34.14 24.62 42.42
CA ASN A 82 34.54 25.04 41.08
C ASN A 82 35.07 26.48 41.10
N GLN A 83 34.41 27.40 41.81
CA GLN A 83 34.85 28.79 41.90
C GLN A 83 36.15 28.97 42.68
N LEU A 84 36.32 28.28 43.80
CA LEU A 84 37.56 28.32 44.59
C LEU A 84 38.76 27.76 43.79
N ALA A 85 38.57 26.70 42.99
CA ALA A 85 39.62 26.25 42.07
C ALA A 85 40.05 27.38 41.11
N GLY A 86 39.08 28.14 40.57
CA GLY A 86 39.34 29.31 39.72
C GLY A 86 40.20 30.39 40.38
N LYS A 87 40.06 30.55 41.70
CA LYS A 87 40.78 31.53 42.54
C LYS A 87 42.14 31.03 43.04
N GLY A 88 42.64 29.93 42.49
CA GLY A 88 43.97 29.39 42.79
C GLY A 88 44.02 28.45 44.00
N PHE A 89 42.90 28.08 44.61
CA PHE A 89 42.90 27.01 45.60
C PHE A 89 43.06 25.65 44.91
N MET A 90 43.50 24.65 45.66
CA MET A 90 43.55 23.25 45.22
C MET A 90 42.52 22.43 46.01
N PRO A 91 41.24 22.40 45.58
CA PRO A 91 40.25 21.58 46.22
C PRO A 91 40.58 20.10 46.08
N LEU A 92 40.36 19.34 47.15
CA LEU A 92 40.35 17.89 47.11
C LEU A 92 39.20 17.39 46.23
N GLN A 93 39.40 16.23 45.60
CA GLN A 93 38.33 15.55 44.87
C GLN A 93 37.16 15.24 45.82
N LYS A 94 35.93 15.52 45.37
CA LYS A 94 34.71 15.33 46.15
C LYS A 94 34.60 13.92 46.75
N ASP A 95 34.82 12.89 45.94
CA ASP A 95 34.71 11.50 46.39
C ASP A 95 35.76 11.13 47.43
N VAL A 96 36.96 11.71 47.36
CA VAL A 96 38.00 11.51 48.38
C VAL A 96 37.54 12.10 49.71
N VAL A 97 36.96 13.32 49.68
CA VAL A 97 36.39 13.94 50.89
C VAL A 97 35.24 13.09 51.42
N ASP A 98 34.28 12.72 50.57
CA ASP A 98 33.07 12.02 50.99
C ASP A 98 33.36 10.61 51.54
N ASN A 99 34.28 9.87 50.92
CA ASN A 99 34.72 8.56 51.42
C ASN A 99 35.43 8.69 52.77
N THR A 100 36.33 9.66 52.91
CA THR A 100 37.02 9.91 54.18
C THR A 100 36.02 10.29 55.29
N LEU A 101 35.06 11.18 55.01
CA LEU A 101 34.04 11.56 55.98
C LEU A 101 33.10 10.39 56.33
N ALA A 102 32.81 9.51 55.37
CA ALA A 102 32.00 8.32 55.61
C ALA A 102 32.69 7.31 56.55
N GLU A 103 34.01 7.12 56.41
CA GLU A 103 34.82 6.30 57.31
C GLU A 103 34.85 6.85 58.74
N LEU A 104 34.75 8.16 58.90
CA LEU A 104 34.69 8.85 60.20
C LEU A 104 33.29 8.80 60.87
N GLY A 105 32.27 8.26 60.19
CA GLY A 105 30.90 8.06 60.70
C GLY A 105 29.86 9.05 60.15
N ARG A 106 28.74 8.51 59.62
CA ARG A 106 27.76 9.22 58.76
C ARG A 106 26.91 10.32 59.43
N ASP A 107 26.45 10.13 60.67
CA ASP A 107 25.40 11.01 61.24
C ASP A 107 25.91 11.95 62.34
N ASP A 108 26.91 11.54 63.13
CA ASP A 108 27.38 12.26 64.31
C ASP A 108 28.92 12.26 64.47
N GLY A 109 29.66 11.65 63.53
CA GLY A 109 31.10 11.40 63.64
C GLY A 109 31.92 12.66 63.34
N TRP A 110 32.16 12.90 62.06
CA TRP A 110 33.01 14.02 61.62
C TRP A 110 32.45 15.40 62.01
N ARG A 111 31.13 15.54 62.17
CA ARG A 111 30.45 16.80 62.58
C ARG A 111 30.79 17.24 64.01
N LYS A 112 31.25 16.33 64.86
CA LYS A 112 31.67 16.63 66.25
C LYS A 112 33.17 16.85 66.37
N MET A 113 33.93 16.56 65.31
CA MET A 113 35.38 16.77 65.29
C MET A 113 35.69 18.26 65.19
N SER A 114 36.83 18.65 65.74
CA SER A 114 37.34 20.01 65.57
C SER A 114 37.82 20.23 64.13
N ASP A 115 37.82 21.49 63.68
CA ASP A 115 38.27 21.86 62.34
C ASP A 115 39.73 21.45 62.08
N VAL A 116 40.56 21.47 63.13
CA VAL A 116 41.96 21.00 63.11
C VAL A 116 42.04 19.51 62.80
N GLU A 117 41.22 18.70 63.48
CA GLU A 117 41.19 17.25 63.28
C GLU A 117 40.65 16.91 61.88
N LEU A 118 39.63 17.64 61.40
CA LEU A 118 39.11 17.46 60.05
C LEU A 118 40.15 17.78 58.98
N CYS A 119 40.88 18.90 59.11
CA CYS A 119 41.99 19.23 58.20
C CYS A 119 43.03 18.10 58.16
N LYS A 120 43.38 17.54 59.34
CA LYS A 120 44.35 16.45 59.46
C LYS A 120 43.86 15.16 58.79
N GLN A 121 42.62 14.74 59.04
CA GLN A 121 42.06 13.52 58.44
C GLN A 121 41.92 13.64 56.92
N LEU A 122 41.48 14.79 56.44
CA LEU A 122 41.31 15.07 55.01
C LEU A 122 42.65 15.36 54.31
N ASN A 123 43.76 15.48 55.05
CA ASN A 123 45.06 15.88 54.53
C ASN A 123 44.97 17.20 53.73
N ALA A 124 44.31 18.20 54.32
CA ALA A 124 44.08 19.52 53.76
C ALA A 124 44.72 20.62 54.63
N ASP A 125 45.15 21.71 53.99
CA ASP A 125 45.66 22.92 54.64
C ASP A 125 44.53 23.78 55.22
N GLY A 126 43.28 23.47 54.85
CA GLY A 126 42.08 24.13 55.34
C GLY A 126 40.80 23.42 54.91
N ILE A 127 39.70 23.79 55.52
CA ILE A 127 38.35 23.31 55.18
C ILE A 127 37.43 24.48 54.83
N VAL A 128 36.47 24.21 53.95
CA VAL A 128 35.40 25.14 53.58
C VAL A 128 34.06 24.52 53.96
N LYS A 129 33.28 25.24 54.77
CA LYS A 129 31.93 24.87 55.19
C LYS A 129 30.93 25.77 54.47
N THR A 130 29.76 25.23 54.16
CA THR A 130 28.68 25.99 53.54
C THR A 130 27.37 25.71 54.25
N ASP A 131 26.80 26.76 54.81
CA ASP A 131 25.55 26.71 55.53
C ASP A 131 24.44 27.31 54.67
N ILE A 132 23.41 26.52 54.37
CA ILE A 132 22.24 26.93 53.59
C ILE A 132 21.16 27.40 54.56
N TYR A 133 20.85 28.70 54.51
CA TYR A 133 19.82 29.33 55.32
C TYR A 133 18.43 29.13 54.71
N SER A 134 18.31 29.31 53.40
CA SER A 134 17.08 29.02 52.66
C SER A 134 17.36 28.63 51.21
N ALA A 135 16.56 27.70 50.71
CA ALA A 135 16.48 27.33 49.31
C ALA A 135 15.00 27.10 48.93
N ASP A 136 14.50 27.78 47.90
CA ASP A 136 13.11 27.65 47.43
C ASP A 136 13.08 27.28 45.95
N MET A 137 12.24 26.31 45.60
CA MET A 137 12.03 25.80 44.24
C MET A 137 10.52 25.75 43.92
N ILE A 138 9.85 26.91 43.92
CA ILE A 138 8.39 26.99 43.82
C ILE A 138 7.97 27.23 42.36
N LYS A 139 7.23 26.27 41.79
CA LYS A 139 6.44 26.46 40.55
C LYS A 139 4.97 26.63 40.89
N ALA A 140 4.38 27.77 40.51
CA ALA A 140 2.95 28.04 40.64
C ALA A 140 2.36 28.56 39.33
N VAL A 141 1.04 28.43 39.14
CA VAL A 141 0.33 28.83 37.91
C VAL A 141 0.59 30.30 37.52
N ALA A 142 0.87 31.17 38.49
CA ALA A 142 1.05 32.61 38.28
C ALA A 142 2.51 33.09 38.26
N PHE A 143 3.45 32.36 38.88
CA PHE A 143 4.86 32.73 38.91
C PHE A 143 5.75 31.55 39.30
N ASP A 144 6.98 31.57 38.80
CA ASP A 144 8.07 30.70 39.26
C ASP A 144 9.01 31.49 40.16
N LEU A 145 9.37 30.93 41.32
CA LEU A 145 10.33 31.50 42.28
C LEU A 145 11.41 30.47 42.61
N PHE A 146 12.65 30.83 42.31
CA PHE A 146 13.85 30.09 42.68
C PHE A 146 14.78 30.99 43.49
N GLN A 147 15.24 30.54 44.64
CA GLN A 147 16.09 31.34 45.54
C GLN A 147 17.06 30.47 46.33
N LEU A 148 18.26 30.99 46.58
CA LEU A 148 19.25 30.45 47.51
C LEU A 148 19.79 31.58 48.40
N ASP A 149 19.88 31.34 49.71
CA ASP A 149 20.62 32.15 50.69
C ASP A 149 21.54 31.21 51.46
N ALA A 150 22.85 31.42 51.32
CA ALA A 150 23.86 30.54 51.88
C ALA A 150 25.14 31.29 52.26
N GLU A 151 25.86 30.71 53.20
CA GLU A 151 27.05 31.28 53.83
C GLU A 151 28.22 30.33 53.75
N VAL A 152 29.36 30.85 53.31
CA VAL A 152 30.62 30.13 53.16
C VAL A 152 31.57 30.55 54.27
N MET A 153 32.18 29.57 54.94
CA MET A 153 33.19 29.79 55.97
C MET A 153 34.45 29.02 55.61
N MET A 154 35.61 29.65 55.76
CA MET A 154 36.91 29.05 55.49
C MET A 154 37.76 29.01 56.76
N TYR A 155 38.32 27.84 57.05
CA TYR A 155 39.21 27.61 58.19
C TYR A 155 40.55 27.06 57.70
N ASN A 156 41.65 27.47 58.33
CA ASN A 156 42.97 26.90 58.06
C ASN A 156 43.25 25.67 58.95
N ALA A 157 44.37 24.99 58.72
CA ALA A 157 44.78 23.78 59.45
C ALA A 157 44.96 23.99 60.96
N ALA A 158 45.16 25.23 61.41
CA ALA A 158 45.21 25.57 62.84
C ALA A 158 43.81 25.79 63.45
N GLY A 159 42.74 25.61 62.67
CA GLY A 159 41.35 25.85 63.08
C GLY A 159 41.00 27.34 63.18
N THR A 160 41.84 28.23 62.64
CA THR A 160 41.57 29.68 62.63
C THR A 160 40.59 30.00 61.51
N LEU A 161 39.55 30.76 61.82
CA LEU A 161 38.61 31.29 60.83
C LEU A 161 39.35 32.31 59.94
N VAL A 162 39.50 31.98 58.67
CA VAL A 162 40.07 32.86 57.65
C VAL A 162 39.04 33.93 57.28
N GLY A 163 37.80 33.52 57.04
CA GLY A 163 36.72 34.44 56.74
C GLY A 163 35.37 33.75 56.62
N LYS A 164 34.33 34.60 56.55
CA LYS A 164 32.93 34.20 56.54
C LYS A 164 32.13 35.14 55.64
N TRP A 165 31.43 34.58 54.66
CA TRP A 165 30.75 35.31 53.59
C TRP A 165 29.35 34.73 53.34
N ARG A 166 28.31 35.55 53.47
CA ARG A 166 26.90 35.22 53.16
C ARG A 166 26.38 36.05 51.99
N ASP A 167 25.74 35.38 51.04
CA ASP A 167 25.08 36.04 49.92
C ASP A 167 23.83 35.26 49.50
N SER A 168 22.99 35.91 48.69
CA SER A 168 21.76 35.33 48.18
C SER A 168 21.58 35.60 46.69
N ALA A 169 21.01 34.63 45.96
CA ALA A 169 20.60 34.78 44.57
C ALA A 169 19.13 34.37 44.41
N SER A 170 18.43 35.00 43.47
CA SER A 170 17.05 34.64 43.17
C SER A 170 16.68 34.92 41.73
N LYS A 171 15.72 34.14 41.22
CA LYS A 171 15.13 34.28 39.89
C LYS A 171 13.61 34.24 40.02
N ARG A 172 12.94 35.24 39.44
CA ARG A 172 11.47 35.34 39.37
C ARG A 172 11.03 35.41 37.92
N ARG A 173 10.08 34.56 37.53
CA ARG A 173 9.44 34.63 36.21
C ARG A 173 7.95 34.96 36.39
N ILE A 174 7.55 36.14 35.93
CA ILE A 174 6.13 36.51 35.79
C ILE A 174 5.72 36.12 34.37
N SER A 175 4.50 35.60 34.20
CA SER A 175 3.94 35.09 32.94
C SER A 175 3.67 36.15 31.84
N VAL A 176 4.40 37.27 31.84
CA VAL A 176 4.39 38.29 30.77
C VAL A 176 5.82 38.80 30.52
N PRO A 177 6.32 38.85 29.26
CA PRO A 177 7.75 38.98 28.99
C PRO A 177 8.23 40.42 29.02
N THR A 178 8.83 40.86 30.13
CA THR A 178 9.72 42.03 30.18
C THR A 178 10.70 41.89 31.35
N GLY A 179 12.01 41.77 31.07
CA GLY A 179 13.02 41.86 32.14
C GLY A 179 14.39 41.25 31.86
N VAL A 180 15.14 41.93 31.00
CA VAL A 180 16.61 42.09 30.91
C VAL A 180 17.49 41.29 31.91
N ILE A 181 18.17 40.25 31.42
CA ILE A 181 19.64 40.09 31.27
C ILE A 181 19.86 38.95 30.27
N GLY A 182 20.73 39.16 29.29
CA GLY A 182 20.85 38.38 28.05
C GLY A 182 21.51 37.01 28.18
N LEU A 183 20.68 35.98 28.39
CA LEU A 183 21.04 34.57 28.14
C LEU A 183 20.30 34.02 26.92
N ALA A 184 20.28 34.77 25.82
CA ALA A 184 19.79 34.27 24.53
C ALA A 184 20.95 33.61 23.76
N GLY A 185 21.46 32.50 24.29
CA GLY A 185 22.29 31.55 23.54
C GLY A 185 21.38 30.51 22.91
N THR A 186 21.65 30.17 21.65
CA THR A 186 20.76 29.40 20.77
C THR A 186 20.84 27.90 21.04
N ILE A 187 20.58 27.46 22.28
CA ILE A 187 20.18 26.06 22.52
C ILE A 187 18.68 25.98 22.27
N VAL A 188 18.28 26.21 21.01
CA VAL A 188 16.89 26.14 20.56
C VAL A 188 16.54 24.66 20.32
N GLU A 189 15.55 24.23 21.12
CA GLU A 189 14.72 23.02 21.07
C GLU A 189 15.32 21.67 21.52
N GLU A 190 14.90 21.24 22.72
CA GLU A 190 13.86 20.23 22.94
C GLU A 190 13.63 20.05 24.45
N VAL A 191 12.79 20.88 25.06
CA VAL A 191 12.51 20.76 26.49
C VAL A 191 11.02 21.02 26.75
N PHE A 192 10.20 20.00 26.49
CA PHE A 192 8.99 19.85 27.27
C PHE A 192 9.43 19.58 28.72
N SER A 193 9.09 20.51 29.62
CA SER A 193 9.52 20.61 31.03
C SER A 193 10.96 21.08 31.23
N ASP A 194 11.17 22.39 31.36
CA ASP A 194 12.42 22.89 31.95
C ASP A 194 12.48 22.35 33.39
N PRO A 195 13.37 21.39 33.70
CA PRO A 195 13.36 20.72 34.99
C PRO A 195 13.51 21.79 36.07
N ILE A 196 12.70 21.71 37.12
CA ILE A 196 12.79 22.62 38.28
C ILE A 196 14.25 22.72 38.78
N ARG A 197 14.99 21.60 38.66
CA ARG A 197 16.43 21.46 38.96
C ARG A 197 17.35 22.32 38.09
N ARG A 198 17.12 22.44 36.78
CA ARG A 198 17.95 23.29 35.90
C ARG A 198 17.84 24.76 36.29
N GLN A 199 16.62 25.22 36.58
CA GLN A 199 16.40 26.60 37.01
C GLN A 199 17.07 26.90 38.36
N MET A 200 16.99 25.96 39.30
CA MET A 200 17.69 26.10 40.58
C MET A 200 19.22 26.08 40.40
N ARG A 201 19.77 25.23 39.53
CA ARG A 201 21.19 25.18 39.18
C ARG A 201 21.72 26.55 38.72
N MET A 202 20.98 27.22 37.84
CA MET A 202 21.34 28.58 37.41
C MET A 202 21.40 29.57 38.57
N VAL A 203 20.43 29.53 39.50
CA VAL A 203 20.45 30.38 40.71
C VAL A 203 21.66 30.09 41.59
N VAL A 204 22.03 28.81 41.74
CA VAL A 204 23.22 28.42 42.50
C VAL A 204 24.50 28.89 41.83
N TYR A 205 24.59 28.85 40.49
CA TYR A 205 25.75 29.36 39.76
C TYR A 205 25.89 30.87 39.87
N ASP A 206 24.79 31.61 39.78
CA ASP A 206 24.78 33.06 40.04
C ASP A 206 25.24 33.37 41.47
N TRP A 207 24.73 32.63 42.47
CA TRP A 207 25.17 32.77 43.87
C TRP A 207 26.67 32.49 44.04
N ALA A 208 27.17 31.39 43.48
CA ALA A 208 28.57 31.00 43.60
C ALA A 208 29.50 32.00 42.90
N TRP A 209 29.08 32.54 41.75
CA TRP A 209 29.81 33.60 41.07
C TRP A 209 29.89 34.87 41.93
N ASN A 210 28.77 35.34 42.48
CA ASN A 210 28.76 36.51 43.36
C ASN A 210 29.63 36.29 44.60
N MET A 211 29.59 35.09 45.17
CA MET A 211 30.44 34.68 46.28
C MET A 211 31.94 34.72 45.89
N ALA A 212 32.29 34.28 44.68
CA ALA A 212 33.67 34.29 44.18
C ALA A 212 34.26 35.70 44.05
N GLN A 213 33.43 36.73 43.83
CA GLN A 213 33.84 38.13 43.74
C GLN A 213 34.26 38.71 45.10
N VAL A 214 33.78 38.15 46.21
CA VAL A 214 34.09 38.62 47.57
C VAL A 214 35.07 37.72 48.33
N LEU A 215 35.25 36.48 47.86
CA LEU A 215 36.26 35.56 48.39
C LEU A 215 37.69 36.02 48.02
N PRO A 216 38.69 35.75 48.87
CA PRO A 216 40.09 36.06 48.56
C PRO A 216 40.64 35.12 47.47
N ASP A 217 41.61 35.61 46.70
CA ASP A 217 42.44 34.73 45.84
C ASP A 217 43.46 33.98 46.71
N CYS A 218 43.83 32.76 46.32
CA CYS A 218 44.88 32.02 46.99
C CYS A 218 46.26 32.48 46.49
N PRO A 219 47.13 33.04 47.34
CA PRO A 219 48.44 33.55 46.92
C PRO A 219 49.42 32.43 46.52
N LYS A 220 49.15 31.19 46.94
CA LYS A 220 50.03 30.02 46.73
C LYS A 220 49.78 29.31 45.40
N GLY A 221 48.67 29.58 44.74
CA GLY A 221 48.21 28.80 43.59
C GLY A 221 48.21 29.55 42.26
N PRO A 222 48.11 28.83 41.14
CA PRO A 222 48.05 29.43 39.82
C PRO A 222 46.68 30.09 39.59
N LYS A 223 46.68 31.25 38.91
CA LYS A 223 45.43 31.89 38.46
C LYS A 223 44.85 31.14 37.25
N LEU A 224 43.88 30.27 37.50
CA LEU A 224 43.19 29.47 36.47
C LEU A 224 42.26 30.36 35.60
N PRO A 225 41.72 29.84 34.47
CA PRO A 225 40.67 30.52 33.72
C PRO A 225 39.49 30.99 34.58
N GLU A 226 39.02 32.21 34.37
CA GLU A 226 37.82 32.75 35.04
C GLU A 226 36.53 32.27 34.33
N VAL A 227 35.55 31.83 35.12
CA VAL A 227 34.29 31.24 34.62
C VAL A 227 33.14 31.89 35.36
N ILE A 228 32.27 32.54 34.59
CA ILE A 228 31.09 33.24 35.07
C ILE A 228 29.97 32.23 35.29
N ALA A 229 29.63 31.46 34.23
CA ALA A 229 28.55 30.49 34.27
C ALA A 229 28.79 29.32 33.30
N VAL A 230 28.22 28.17 33.63
CA VAL A 230 28.12 27.00 32.75
C VAL A 230 26.66 26.61 32.68
N ASP A 231 26.07 26.53 31.49
CA ASP A 231 24.68 26.11 31.28
C ASP A 231 24.66 24.81 30.47
N THR A 232 23.97 23.80 31.01
CA THR A 232 23.92 22.46 30.45
C THR A 232 22.52 21.87 30.60
N ASN A 233 22.25 20.79 29.85
CA ASN A 233 21.01 20.03 29.96
C ASN A 233 21.17 18.68 30.67
N VAL A 234 22.17 18.54 31.56
CA VAL A 234 22.44 17.28 32.29
C VAL A 234 21.24 16.77 33.09
N ASP A 235 20.35 17.67 33.49
CA ASP A 235 19.16 17.35 34.29
C ASP A 235 18.08 16.60 33.51
N ASN A 236 18.26 16.37 32.20
CA ASN A 236 17.42 15.46 31.40
C ASN A 236 17.71 13.98 31.68
N LEU A 237 18.88 13.66 32.26
CA LEU A 237 19.36 12.33 32.69
C LEU A 237 19.53 11.26 31.61
N LEU A 238 18.61 11.15 30.63
CA LEU A 238 18.61 10.14 29.58
C LEU A 238 18.43 10.78 28.20
N PHE A 239 19.30 10.42 27.27
CA PHE A 239 19.29 10.93 25.90
C PHE A 239 19.23 9.80 24.88
N GLY A 240 18.14 9.76 24.10
CA GLY A 240 18.00 8.88 22.93
C GLY A 240 18.70 9.40 21.67
N VAL A 241 18.69 8.60 20.60
CA VAL A 241 19.22 8.92 19.27
C VAL A 241 18.71 10.28 18.78
N GLY A 242 19.62 11.08 18.21
CA GLY A 242 19.32 12.40 17.66
C GLY A 242 19.18 13.52 18.70
N ARG A 243 19.02 13.18 19.99
CA ARG A 243 19.01 14.16 21.08
C ARG A 243 20.40 14.75 21.29
N ARG A 244 20.44 15.99 21.81
CA ARG A 244 21.67 16.76 22.01
C ARG A 244 22.03 16.87 23.48
N VAL A 245 23.24 16.48 23.86
CA VAL A 245 23.87 16.94 25.11
C VAL A 245 24.54 18.28 24.81
N ALA A 246 24.03 19.37 25.38
CA ALA A 246 24.43 20.73 25.03
C ALA A 246 25.14 21.42 26.20
N VAL A 247 26.18 22.18 25.87
CA VAL A 247 27.01 22.89 26.84
C VAL A 247 27.28 24.30 26.34
N ARG A 248 27.00 25.28 27.21
CA ARG A 248 27.41 26.67 27.06
C ARG A 248 28.27 27.08 28.26
N VAL A 249 29.32 27.84 27.99
CA VAL A 249 30.23 28.36 29.00
C VAL A 249 30.42 29.86 28.76
N ASP A 250 30.14 30.66 29.78
CA ASP A 250 30.47 32.08 29.83
C ASP A 250 31.72 32.24 30.71
N ALA A 251 32.83 32.65 30.11
CA ALA A 251 34.17 32.68 30.72
C ALA A 251 35.04 33.80 30.12
N GLU A 252 36.29 33.93 30.58
CA GLU A 252 37.21 34.90 29.97
C GLU A 252 37.43 34.62 28.45
N PRO A 253 37.64 35.66 27.62
CA PRO A 253 37.85 35.47 26.17
C PRO A 253 39.20 34.79 25.83
N GLY A 254 39.24 34.06 24.71
CA GLY A 254 40.49 33.51 24.15
C GLY A 254 40.91 32.14 24.71
N LEU A 255 40.00 31.43 25.37
CA LEU A 255 40.22 30.07 25.87
C LEU A 255 40.03 29.01 24.78
N LYS A 256 40.73 27.89 24.91
CA LYS A 256 40.41 26.65 24.20
C LYS A 256 39.53 25.79 25.10
N CYS A 257 38.24 25.73 24.78
CA CYS A 257 37.24 25.01 25.56
C CYS A 257 36.85 23.68 24.89
N SER A 258 36.55 22.69 25.72
CA SER A 258 36.00 21.40 25.31
C SER A 258 35.19 20.78 26.44
N PHE A 259 34.26 19.89 26.15
CA PHE A 259 33.57 19.10 27.18
C PHE A 259 33.72 17.60 26.94
N SER A 260 33.48 16.81 27.98
CA SER A 260 33.54 15.35 27.95
C SER A 260 32.31 14.78 28.64
N ILE A 261 31.78 13.70 28.06
CA ILE A 261 30.75 12.84 28.65
C ILE A 261 31.49 11.65 29.24
N GLY A 262 31.90 11.81 30.51
CA GLY A 262 32.70 10.87 31.27
C GLY A 262 33.82 10.21 30.45
N ASP A 263 33.85 8.88 30.47
CA ASP A 263 34.80 8.11 29.66
C ASP A 263 34.29 7.76 28.26
N PHE A 264 32.98 7.89 28.05
CA PHE A 264 32.33 7.59 26.77
C PHE A 264 32.86 8.46 25.61
N LYS A 265 32.92 9.79 25.79
CA LYS A 265 33.41 10.70 24.76
C LYS A 265 34.13 11.90 25.36
N LYS A 266 35.40 12.08 24.96
CA LYS A 266 36.29 13.12 25.50
C LYS A 266 36.60 14.22 24.50
N ASP A 267 36.94 15.39 25.02
CA ASP A 267 37.48 16.54 24.29
C ASP A 267 36.58 17.03 23.14
N ILE A 268 35.26 17.00 23.33
CA ILE A 268 34.28 17.53 22.37
C ILE A 268 34.45 19.07 22.31
N PRO A 269 34.73 19.67 21.13
CA PRO A 269 35.05 21.09 21.03
C PRO A 269 33.91 22.01 21.48
N LEU A 270 34.27 23.08 22.22
CA LEU A 270 33.41 24.22 22.53
C LEU A 270 34.00 25.48 21.88
N PRO A 271 33.70 25.73 20.60
CA PRO A 271 34.17 26.94 19.91
C PRO A 271 33.63 28.20 20.58
N GLN A 272 34.44 29.26 20.54
CA GLN A 272 34.02 30.58 20.99
C GLN A 272 33.08 31.20 19.96
N VAL A 273 31.81 31.41 20.34
CA VAL A 273 30.77 31.99 19.45
C VAL A 273 30.66 33.50 19.57
N SER A 274 31.02 34.06 20.72
CA SER A 274 31.16 35.51 20.92
C SER A 274 32.20 35.79 22.02
N GLN A 275 32.51 37.06 22.28
CA GLN A 275 33.53 37.41 23.27
C GLN A 275 33.21 36.81 24.65
N GLY A 276 34.00 35.85 25.11
CA GLY A 276 33.80 35.14 26.39
C GLY A 276 32.69 34.08 26.40
N VAL A 277 32.03 33.78 25.27
CA VAL A 277 30.96 32.77 25.21
C VAL A 277 31.37 31.61 24.31
N TYR A 278 31.27 30.40 24.84
CA TYR A 278 31.64 29.14 24.16
C TYR A 278 30.44 28.21 24.16
N GLU A 279 30.09 27.66 23.00
CA GLU A 279 28.91 26.79 22.85
C GLU A 279 29.25 25.57 22.00
N GLY A 280 28.68 24.42 22.34
CA GLY A 280 28.77 23.20 21.56
C GLY A 280 27.85 22.11 22.07
N PHE A 281 27.76 21.02 21.31
CA PHE A 281 26.88 19.91 21.65
C PHE A 281 27.40 18.58 21.10
N TYR A 282 26.87 17.50 21.65
CA TYR A 282 27.02 16.14 21.17
C TYR A 282 25.66 15.60 20.76
N VAL A 283 25.53 15.07 19.55
CA VAL A 283 24.32 14.38 19.09
C VAL A 283 24.50 12.90 19.37
N VAL A 284 23.57 12.30 20.12
CA VAL A 284 23.57 10.85 20.37
C VAL A 284 23.39 10.13 19.04
N ALA A 285 24.37 9.32 18.68
CA ALA A 285 24.36 8.50 17.48
C ALA A 285 23.70 7.14 17.75
N GLU A 286 23.24 6.49 16.68
CA GLU A 286 22.79 5.10 16.77
C GLU A 286 23.95 4.20 17.24
N GLY A 287 23.67 3.35 18.24
CA GLY A 287 24.65 2.47 18.88
C GLY A 287 25.39 3.09 20.07
N ASP A 288 25.26 4.39 20.32
CA ASP A 288 25.84 5.02 21.52
C ASP A 288 25.25 4.40 22.77
N LYS A 289 26.09 4.08 23.75
CA LYS A 289 25.63 3.53 25.03
C LYS A 289 26.54 3.96 26.15
N ALA A 290 25.98 4.69 27.10
CA ALA A 290 26.68 5.14 28.29
C ALA A 290 25.68 5.26 29.45
N ALA A 291 26.13 4.98 30.67
CA ALA A 291 25.25 5.00 31.83
C ALA A 291 25.92 5.76 32.97
N ASN A 292 25.21 6.74 33.53
CA ASN A 292 25.65 7.52 34.68
C ASN A 292 27.02 8.20 34.49
N GLU A 293 27.26 8.78 33.31
CA GLU A 293 28.51 9.50 33.01
C GLU A 293 28.45 10.94 33.57
N PRO A 294 29.55 11.45 34.16
CA PRO A 294 29.65 12.86 34.54
C PRO A 294 29.87 13.76 33.32
N LEU A 295 29.34 14.98 33.35
CA LEU A 295 29.65 16.00 32.35
C LEU A 295 30.77 16.92 32.85
N MET A 296 31.84 17.03 32.08
CA MET A 296 33.04 17.80 32.46
C MET A 296 33.40 18.80 31.37
N VAL A 297 33.71 20.04 31.76
CA VAL A 297 34.18 21.09 30.85
C VAL A 297 35.63 21.42 31.16
N LYS A 298 36.49 21.35 30.14
CA LYS A 298 37.90 21.71 30.21
C LYS A 298 38.13 23.03 29.47
N MET A 299 38.75 23.98 30.15
CA MET A 299 39.08 25.30 29.63
C MET A 299 40.58 25.52 29.74
N ARG A 300 41.25 25.77 28.60
CA ARG A 300 42.70 25.91 28.52
C ARG A 300 43.09 27.32 28.08
N LYS A 301 43.97 27.97 28.84
CA LYS A 301 44.65 29.21 28.44
C LYS A 301 45.72 28.93 27.38
N ALA A 302 46.10 29.96 26.61
CA ALA A 302 47.18 29.86 25.62
C ALA A 302 48.55 29.45 26.23
N ASN A 303 48.77 29.77 27.51
CA ASN A 303 49.98 29.37 28.26
C ASN A 303 49.95 27.90 28.74
N GLY A 304 48.93 27.12 28.41
CA GLY A 304 48.81 25.71 28.74
C GLY A 304 48.16 25.41 30.10
N VAL A 305 47.76 26.43 30.87
CA VAL A 305 47.06 26.24 32.15
C VAL A 305 45.61 25.82 31.91
N ASP A 306 45.19 24.74 32.57
CA ASP A 306 43.85 24.14 32.44
C ASP A 306 42.99 24.39 33.69
N ARG A 307 41.70 24.65 33.47
CA ARG A 307 40.64 24.52 34.47
C ARG A 307 39.69 23.40 34.04
N LEU A 308 39.35 22.52 34.98
CA LEU A 308 38.30 21.52 34.84
C LEU A 308 37.09 21.96 35.67
N TRP A 309 35.93 22.02 35.04
CA TRP A 309 34.63 22.24 35.67
C TRP A 309 33.84 20.94 35.59
N ILE A 310 33.34 20.47 36.71
CA ILE A 310 32.55 19.23 36.79
C ILE A 310 31.12 19.62 37.14
N GLU A 311 30.16 19.21 36.30
CA GLU A 311 28.74 19.32 36.62
C GLU A 311 28.37 18.28 37.68
N SER A 312 27.67 18.70 38.73
CA SER A 312 27.22 17.82 39.83
C SER A 312 25.70 17.72 39.92
N GLY A 313 25.19 16.89 40.83
CA GLY A 313 23.75 16.71 41.06
C GLY A 313 22.99 15.89 40.01
N SER A 314 23.57 15.63 38.83
CA SER A 314 22.97 14.84 37.75
C SER A 314 24.06 14.13 36.94
N LEU A 315 23.83 12.86 36.60
CA LEU A 315 24.66 12.06 35.69
C LEU A 315 23.85 11.76 34.42
N ILE A 316 24.53 11.74 33.28
CA ILE A 316 23.88 11.52 31.99
C ILE A 316 24.05 10.08 31.51
N SER A 317 22.97 9.53 30.97
CA SER A 317 22.94 8.25 30.29
C SER A 317 22.57 8.47 28.83
N LEU A 318 23.23 7.74 27.94
CA LEU A 318 22.99 7.76 26.51
C LEU A 318 22.47 6.39 26.10
N ASP A 319 21.37 6.39 25.38
CA ASP A 319 20.78 5.17 24.82
C ASP A 319 20.48 5.36 23.34
N GLY A 320 21.47 5.01 22.53
CA GLY A 320 21.42 5.00 21.09
C GLY A 320 20.95 3.67 20.51
N VAL A 321 20.51 2.70 21.32
CA VAL A 321 20.08 1.39 20.84
C VAL A 321 18.60 1.44 20.47
N LEU A 322 18.28 1.29 19.19
CA LEU A 322 16.89 1.33 18.75
C LEU A 322 16.09 0.11 19.24
N PRO A 323 14.80 0.27 19.58
CA PRO A 323 13.92 -0.84 19.88
C PRO A 323 13.78 -1.80 18.70
N PRO A 324 13.53 -3.09 18.94
CA PRO A 324 13.29 -4.05 17.86
C PRO A 324 12.04 -3.69 17.05
N ILE A 325 11.99 -4.15 15.80
CA ILE A 325 10.80 -4.06 14.96
C ILE A 325 9.70 -5.02 15.47
N LEU A 326 8.44 -4.66 15.26
CA LEU A 326 7.31 -5.58 15.45
C LEU A 326 7.31 -6.61 14.32
N GLU A 327 7.20 -7.91 14.60
CA GLU A 327 7.28 -8.93 13.52
C GLU A 327 5.96 -9.11 12.76
N THR A 328 4.81 -8.99 13.43
CA THR A 328 3.50 -9.22 12.82
C THR A 328 2.46 -8.27 13.40
N ILE A 329 1.78 -7.55 12.51
CA ILE A 329 0.63 -6.69 12.81
C ILE A 329 -0.56 -7.27 12.05
N GLU A 330 -1.57 -7.70 12.80
CA GLU A 330 -2.85 -8.18 12.28
C GLU A 330 -3.91 -7.09 12.40
N TYR A 331 -4.92 -7.16 11.54
CA TYR A 331 -6.06 -6.25 11.60
C TYR A 331 -7.38 -6.96 11.35
N GLN A 332 -8.44 -6.44 11.96
CA GLN A 332 -9.82 -6.87 11.77
C GLN A 332 -10.71 -5.64 11.58
N THR A 333 -11.61 -5.69 10.60
CA THR A 333 -12.57 -4.61 10.35
C THR A 333 -13.95 -5.02 10.85
N GLY A 334 -14.61 -4.11 11.56
CA GLY A 334 -15.95 -4.31 12.13
C GLY A 334 -16.74 -3.02 12.17
N ARG A 335 -17.99 -3.08 12.66
CA ARG A 335 -18.81 -1.87 12.84
C ARG A 335 -18.20 -0.89 13.84
N ASP A 336 -17.40 -1.40 14.78
CA ASP A 336 -16.72 -0.61 15.79
C ASP A 336 -15.42 0.05 15.27
N GLY A 337 -15.02 -0.20 14.02
CA GLY A 337 -13.82 0.38 13.42
C GLY A 337 -12.78 -0.65 12.98
N VAL A 338 -11.51 -0.23 12.99
CA VAL A 338 -10.36 -1.07 12.67
C VAL A 338 -9.67 -1.49 13.96
N LYS A 339 -9.70 -2.78 14.28
CA LYS A 339 -8.90 -3.34 15.36
C LYS A 339 -7.54 -3.78 14.82
N LEU A 340 -6.47 -3.24 15.38
CA LEU A 340 -5.09 -3.63 15.16
C LEU A 340 -4.57 -4.42 16.36
N SER A 341 -3.80 -5.47 16.12
CA SER A 341 -3.12 -6.24 17.16
C SER A 341 -1.75 -6.72 16.69
N TRP A 342 -0.77 -6.77 17.59
CA TRP A 342 0.59 -7.17 17.26
C TRP A 342 1.24 -8.02 18.35
N LEU A 343 2.27 -8.77 17.97
CA LEU A 343 3.09 -9.51 18.92
C LEU A 343 4.19 -8.60 19.48
N VAL A 344 4.34 -8.61 20.80
CA VAL A 344 5.35 -7.80 21.50
C VAL A 344 6.67 -8.56 21.54
N PRO A 345 7.77 -8.02 20.97
CA PRO A 345 9.08 -8.62 21.09
C PRO A 345 9.58 -8.53 22.54
N SER A 346 10.47 -9.43 22.93
CA SER A 346 11.14 -9.34 24.23
C SER A 346 12.13 -8.17 24.22
N ALA A 347 11.76 -7.05 24.83
CA ALA A 347 12.61 -5.87 25.00
C ALA A 347 12.58 -5.40 26.46
N THR A 348 13.71 -4.93 26.98
CA THR A 348 13.90 -4.61 28.41
C THR A 348 13.45 -3.20 28.81
N ASP A 349 13.25 -2.32 27.83
CA ASP A 349 13.06 -0.88 27.99
C ASP A 349 11.92 -0.31 27.14
N LEU A 350 11.03 -1.17 26.65
CA LEU A 350 9.79 -0.76 25.98
C LEU A 350 8.95 0.13 26.92
N GLU A 351 8.54 1.31 26.41
CA GLU A 351 7.73 2.27 27.16
C GLU A 351 6.30 2.35 26.62
N GLU A 352 6.14 2.51 25.30
CA GLU A 352 4.84 2.63 24.62
C GLU A 352 4.91 2.19 23.15
N PHE A 353 3.75 1.96 22.55
CA PHE A 353 3.55 1.81 21.11
C PHE A 353 2.97 3.10 20.54
N VAL A 354 3.51 3.55 19.42
CA VAL A 354 3.03 4.69 18.65
C VAL A 354 2.30 4.16 17.43
N VAL A 355 1.00 4.42 17.36
CA VAL A 355 0.16 4.06 16.20
C VAL A 355 -0.05 5.30 15.35
N GLU A 356 0.23 5.16 14.06
CA GLU A 356 0.16 6.25 13.10
C GLU A 356 -0.77 5.88 11.94
N LYS A 357 -1.58 6.84 11.49
CA LYS A 357 -2.57 6.68 10.41
C LYS A 357 -2.27 7.65 9.27
N GLY A 358 -2.35 7.16 8.03
CA GLY A 358 -2.25 7.94 6.81
C GLY A 358 -3.39 7.62 5.84
N ASN A 359 -3.71 8.58 4.97
CA ASN A 359 -4.68 8.39 3.87
C ASN A 359 -4.03 7.81 2.61
N ASP A 360 -2.70 7.85 2.54
CA ASP A 360 -1.91 7.40 1.40
C ASP A 360 -0.78 6.45 1.86
N PRO A 361 -0.29 5.56 0.97
CA PRO A 361 0.82 4.67 1.30
C PRO A 361 2.14 5.44 1.47
N VAL A 362 2.20 6.69 0.98
CA VAL A 362 3.36 7.57 1.06
C VAL A 362 2.90 8.95 1.53
N GLY A 363 3.78 9.70 2.19
CA GLY A 363 3.47 11.02 2.74
C GLY A 363 3.34 11.02 4.26
N GLU A 364 2.59 12.00 4.76
CA GLU A 364 2.44 12.28 6.19
C GLU A 364 1.54 11.25 6.88
N PHE A 365 1.97 10.81 8.07
CA PHE A 365 1.20 9.92 8.94
C PHE A 365 0.99 10.65 10.27
N GLU A 366 -0.26 10.73 10.71
CA GLU A 366 -0.62 11.34 11.98
C GLU A 366 -0.55 10.31 13.11
N THR A 367 0.01 10.69 14.26
CA THR A 367 -0.04 9.85 15.46
C THR A 367 -1.47 9.84 16.01
N VAL A 368 -2.17 8.71 15.86
CA VAL A 368 -3.54 8.54 16.36
C VAL A 368 -3.60 7.95 17.77
N ALA A 369 -2.54 7.27 18.22
CA ALA A 369 -2.48 6.74 19.58
C ALA A 369 -1.05 6.55 20.11
N ARG A 370 -0.93 6.66 21.44
CA ARG A 370 0.21 6.24 22.25
C ARG A 370 -0.29 5.34 23.37
N ILE A 371 0.07 4.06 23.34
CA ILE A 371 -0.54 3.05 24.21
C ILE A 371 0.49 2.06 24.74
N LYS A 372 0.20 1.41 25.87
CA LYS A 372 1.08 0.37 26.47
C LYS A 372 0.63 -1.06 26.17
N THR A 373 -0.56 -1.22 25.62
CA THR A 373 -1.15 -2.52 25.26
C THR A 373 -0.85 -2.87 23.80
N PRO A 374 -0.75 -4.16 23.46
CA PRO A 374 -0.43 -4.62 22.09
C PRO A 374 -1.64 -4.66 21.15
N GLU A 375 -2.65 -3.85 21.44
CA GLU A 375 -3.87 -3.76 20.64
C GLU A 375 -4.39 -2.33 20.64
N PHE A 376 -4.98 -1.92 19.51
CA PHE A 376 -5.59 -0.61 19.30
C PHE A 376 -6.88 -0.76 18.49
N VAL A 377 -7.88 0.06 18.80
CA VAL A 377 -9.12 0.14 18.00
C VAL A 377 -9.27 1.57 17.50
N ASP A 378 -9.22 1.74 16.18
CA ASP A 378 -9.52 3.00 15.53
C ASP A 378 -11.00 3.05 15.14
N THR A 379 -11.77 3.79 15.92
CA THR A 379 -13.21 3.99 15.69
C THR A 379 -13.50 5.06 14.63
N ASP A 380 -12.50 5.85 14.24
CA ASP A 380 -12.64 7.00 13.34
C ASP A 380 -12.12 6.67 11.93
N VAL A 381 -12.77 5.68 11.32
CA VAL A 381 -12.48 5.23 9.96
C VAL A 381 -13.77 5.29 9.15
N MET A 382 -13.75 6.10 8.11
CA MET A 382 -14.89 6.23 7.20
C MET A 382 -15.15 4.89 6.50
N GLN A 383 -16.41 4.45 6.49
CA GLN A 383 -16.82 3.27 5.75
C GLN A 383 -16.55 3.45 4.25
N GLY A 384 -16.12 2.37 3.59
CA GLY A 384 -15.89 2.37 2.16
C GLY A 384 -14.52 2.93 1.72
N THR A 385 -13.68 3.38 2.65
CA THR A 385 -12.36 3.96 2.32
C THR A 385 -11.21 3.01 2.66
N ALA A 386 -10.04 3.30 2.09
CA ALA A 386 -8.79 2.67 2.50
C ALA A 386 -8.02 3.62 3.42
N VAL A 387 -7.42 3.06 4.46
CA VAL A 387 -6.52 3.76 5.40
C VAL A 387 -5.24 2.96 5.57
N PHE A 388 -4.17 3.64 5.95
CA PHE A 388 -2.84 3.06 6.06
C PHE A 388 -2.33 3.22 7.49
N TYR A 389 -1.90 2.13 8.11
CA TYR A 389 -1.37 2.15 9.48
C TYR A 389 0.11 1.80 9.52
N ARG A 390 0.79 2.40 10.50
CA ARG A 390 2.14 2.03 10.95
C ARG A 390 2.11 1.94 12.47
N VAL A 391 2.80 0.96 13.03
CA VAL A 391 2.95 0.82 14.48
C VAL A 391 4.43 0.71 14.78
N ARG A 392 4.90 1.52 15.73
CA ARG A 392 6.31 1.55 16.17
C ARG A 392 6.39 1.38 17.68
N ILE A 393 7.49 0.78 18.13
CA ILE A 393 7.83 0.71 19.55
C ILE A 393 8.58 1.98 19.91
N LYS A 394 8.27 2.55 21.07
CA LYS A 394 9.05 3.61 21.70
C LYS A 394 9.63 3.10 23.01
N ASP A 395 10.93 3.25 23.21
CA ASP A 395 11.58 2.94 24.49
C ASP A 395 11.52 4.12 25.48
N LYS A 396 12.10 3.89 26.67
CA LYS A 396 12.25 4.90 27.72
C LYS A 396 13.14 6.08 27.35
N ALA A 397 14.09 5.90 26.43
CA ALA A 397 14.95 6.97 25.93
C ALA A 397 14.26 7.83 24.83
N GLY A 398 13.09 7.38 24.38
CA GLY A 398 12.28 8.04 23.36
C GLY A 398 12.65 7.65 21.93
N ASN A 399 13.50 6.64 21.73
CA ASN A 399 13.81 6.13 20.41
C ASN A 399 12.61 5.39 19.84
N LEU A 400 12.44 5.48 18.52
CA LEU A 400 11.42 4.72 17.80
C LEU A 400 12.07 3.56 17.07
N SER A 401 11.43 2.39 17.09
CA SER A 401 11.83 1.26 16.27
C SER A 401 11.85 1.66 14.79
N PRO A 402 12.69 1.01 13.97
CA PRO A 402 12.59 1.11 12.52
C PRO A 402 11.17 0.79 12.03
N LEU A 403 10.81 1.31 10.85
CA LEU A 403 9.50 1.06 10.26
C LEU A 403 9.38 -0.39 9.79
N ASN A 404 8.32 -1.08 10.23
CA ASN A 404 7.95 -2.40 9.74
C ASN A 404 6.84 -2.33 8.69
N GLY A 405 7.13 -1.67 7.56
CA GLY A 405 6.18 -1.55 6.45
C GLY A 405 4.91 -0.75 6.77
N ILE A 406 3.91 -0.89 5.90
CA ILE A 406 2.65 -0.13 5.96
C ILE A 406 1.49 -1.10 5.76
N HIS A 407 0.51 -1.05 6.65
CA HIS A 407 -0.67 -1.90 6.59
C HIS A 407 -1.83 -1.15 5.94
N LYS A 408 -2.17 -1.52 4.69
CA LYS A 408 -3.36 -1.02 4.01
C LYS A 408 -4.59 -1.76 4.53
N VAL A 409 -5.51 -1.04 5.14
CA VAL A 409 -6.80 -1.56 5.62
C VAL A 409 -7.92 -0.94 4.81
N VAL A 410 -8.79 -1.77 4.26
CA VAL A 410 -9.99 -1.32 3.52
C VAL A 410 -11.20 -1.51 4.43
N MET A 411 -11.85 -0.41 4.79
CA MET A 411 -13.01 -0.42 5.67
C MET A 411 -14.28 -0.80 4.88
N PRO A 412 -14.98 -1.89 5.23
CA PRO A 412 -16.21 -2.28 4.56
C PRO A 412 -17.30 -1.21 4.65
N GLN A 413 -18.21 -1.22 3.67
CA GLN A 413 -19.41 -0.40 3.69
C GLN A 413 -20.55 -1.17 4.39
N PHE A 414 -20.73 -0.95 5.69
CA PHE A 414 -21.75 -1.64 6.49
C PHE A 414 -23.14 -1.06 6.27
N ASP A 415 -23.24 0.26 6.23
CA ASP A 415 -24.50 0.96 5.99
C ASP A 415 -24.76 1.04 4.50
N GLU A 416 -26.03 0.89 4.11
CA GLU A 416 -26.39 0.84 2.70
C GLU A 416 -26.06 2.15 1.98
N ARG A 417 -25.29 2.06 0.89
CA ARG A 417 -24.90 3.21 0.07
C ARG A 417 -25.48 3.11 -1.34
N GLU A 418 -26.08 4.18 -1.83
CA GLU A 418 -26.57 4.24 -3.21
C GLU A 418 -25.42 4.46 -4.19
N LEU A 419 -25.45 3.70 -5.29
CA LEU A 419 -24.61 3.87 -6.47
C LEU A 419 -25.41 4.61 -7.55
N PHE A 420 -24.82 5.63 -8.15
CA PHE A 420 -25.46 6.48 -9.14
C PHE A 420 -24.45 6.97 -10.19
N GLY A 421 -24.94 7.35 -11.37
CA GLY A 421 -24.12 7.91 -12.44
C GLY A 421 -23.21 6.89 -13.11
N GLU A 422 -21.95 7.30 -13.34
CA GLU A 422 -20.92 6.48 -13.97
C GLU A 422 -20.10 5.72 -12.92
N LEU A 423 -19.91 4.42 -13.13
CA LEU A 423 -19.19 3.53 -12.23
C LEU A 423 -17.80 3.20 -12.80
N SER A 424 -16.78 3.40 -11.98
CA SER A 424 -15.39 3.07 -12.29
C SER A 424 -14.61 2.71 -11.03
N GLY A 425 -13.46 2.04 -11.19
CA GLY A 425 -12.60 1.64 -10.09
C GLY A 425 -13.10 0.39 -9.35
N MET A 426 -12.82 0.32 -8.05
CA MET A 426 -13.11 -0.85 -7.23
C MET A 426 -14.18 -0.55 -6.19
N LEU A 427 -15.26 -1.31 -6.21
CA LEU A 427 -16.30 -1.31 -5.19
C LEU A 427 -15.88 -2.27 -4.06
N VAL A 428 -15.65 -1.72 -2.89
CA VAL A 428 -15.22 -2.49 -1.72
C VAL A 428 -16.36 -3.34 -1.16
N LYS A 429 -16.05 -4.35 -0.34
CA LYS A 429 -17.05 -5.18 0.32
C LYS A 429 -18.06 -4.32 1.10
N GLY A 430 -19.35 -4.53 0.87
CA GLY A 430 -20.40 -3.87 1.65
C GLY A 430 -21.82 -4.00 1.10
N ASN A 431 -22.72 -3.16 1.62
CA ASN A 431 -24.12 -3.10 1.25
C ASN A 431 -24.39 -1.89 0.36
N TYR A 432 -24.92 -2.13 -0.84
CA TYR A 432 -25.17 -1.09 -1.83
C TYR A 432 -26.58 -1.17 -2.41
N ARG A 433 -27.05 -0.05 -2.95
CA ARG A 433 -28.33 0.06 -3.64
C ARG A 433 -28.16 0.74 -5.00
N ILE A 434 -28.90 0.28 -6.00
CA ILE A 434 -29.04 0.93 -7.30
C ILE A 434 -30.52 1.27 -7.49
N GLY A 435 -30.86 2.55 -7.34
CA GLY A 435 -32.23 3.05 -7.53
C GLY A 435 -32.59 3.35 -8.98
N PHE A 436 -31.59 3.76 -9.77
CA PHE A 436 -31.71 4.21 -11.15
C PHE A 436 -30.65 3.56 -12.04
N PRO A 437 -30.80 3.61 -13.38
CA PRO A 437 -29.77 3.12 -14.27
C PRO A 437 -28.42 3.80 -14.01
N VAL A 438 -27.38 2.98 -13.92
CA VAL A 438 -25.98 3.40 -13.80
C VAL A 438 -25.18 2.82 -14.95
N THR A 439 -24.07 3.48 -15.30
CA THR A 439 -23.31 3.15 -16.49
C THR A 439 -21.87 2.81 -16.14
N VAL A 440 -21.31 1.74 -16.69
CA VAL A 440 -19.86 1.55 -16.75
C VAL A 440 -19.41 2.10 -18.11
N PRO A 441 -18.78 3.29 -18.17
CA PRO A 441 -18.49 3.96 -19.44
C PRO A 441 -17.37 3.24 -20.21
N GLU A 442 -17.32 3.48 -21.53
CA GLU A 442 -16.26 2.98 -22.39
C GLU A 442 -14.87 3.42 -21.88
N GLY A 443 -13.88 2.52 -21.99
CA GLY A 443 -12.53 2.76 -21.48
C GLY A 443 -12.37 2.67 -19.96
N SER A 444 -13.46 2.52 -19.21
CA SER A 444 -13.42 2.35 -17.75
C SER A 444 -13.60 0.89 -17.33
N LYS A 445 -12.97 0.54 -16.20
CA LYS A 445 -13.14 -0.75 -15.52
C LYS A 445 -13.78 -0.54 -14.16
N PHE A 446 -14.83 -1.31 -13.88
CA PHE A 446 -15.50 -1.35 -12.57
C PHE A 446 -15.43 -2.76 -12.00
N THR A 447 -14.90 -2.92 -10.80
CA THR A 447 -14.68 -4.22 -10.14
C THR A 447 -15.44 -4.28 -8.82
N ILE A 448 -16.22 -5.35 -8.60
CA ILE A 448 -16.97 -5.59 -7.37
C ILE A 448 -16.27 -6.68 -6.56
N GLN A 449 -15.86 -6.34 -5.33
CA GLN A 449 -15.19 -7.28 -4.42
C GLN A 449 -16.13 -8.36 -3.87
N SER A 450 -15.55 -9.50 -3.49
CA SER A 450 -16.24 -10.62 -2.84
C SER A 450 -16.98 -10.21 -1.56
N GLY A 451 -18.13 -10.84 -1.30
CA GLY A 451 -18.97 -10.58 -0.13
C GLY A 451 -19.78 -9.27 -0.21
N THR A 452 -19.76 -8.59 -1.35
CA THR A 452 -20.57 -7.41 -1.62
C THR A 452 -22.03 -7.80 -1.87
N LYS A 453 -22.97 -7.01 -1.34
CA LYS A 453 -24.40 -7.13 -1.59
C LYS A 453 -24.89 -5.87 -2.29
N ILE A 454 -25.56 -6.03 -3.43
CA ILE A 454 -26.15 -4.93 -4.20
C ILE A 454 -27.64 -5.21 -4.39
N ARG A 455 -28.50 -4.31 -3.87
CA ARG A 455 -29.94 -4.33 -4.11
C ARG A 455 -30.31 -3.41 -5.27
N PHE A 456 -31.10 -3.91 -6.20
CA PHE A 456 -31.67 -3.17 -7.31
C PHE A 456 -33.13 -2.86 -7.02
N ASP A 457 -33.48 -1.58 -6.94
CA ASP A 457 -34.87 -1.15 -6.81
C ASP A 457 -35.52 -1.01 -8.20
N ASN A 458 -36.83 -0.74 -8.26
CA ASN A 458 -37.68 -0.85 -9.45
C ASN A 458 -37.11 -0.35 -10.81
N LYS A 459 -36.23 0.64 -10.81
CA LYS A 459 -35.59 1.21 -12.04
C LYS A 459 -34.08 0.97 -12.13
N GLY A 460 -33.48 0.36 -11.12
CA GLY A 460 -32.06 0.06 -11.07
C GLY A 460 -31.67 -0.93 -12.15
N ARG A 461 -30.56 -0.65 -12.82
CA ARG A 461 -29.86 -1.55 -13.75
C ARG A 461 -28.44 -1.05 -13.97
N ILE A 462 -27.55 -1.91 -14.46
CA ILE A 462 -26.20 -1.52 -14.88
C ILE A 462 -26.09 -1.66 -16.40
N ASP A 463 -25.83 -0.56 -17.09
CA ASP A 463 -25.53 -0.53 -18.52
C ASP A 463 -24.00 -0.53 -18.71
N VAL A 464 -23.43 -1.58 -19.31
CA VAL A 464 -21.98 -1.80 -19.40
C VAL A 464 -21.47 -1.54 -20.81
N PHE A 465 -20.77 -0.42 -21.01
CA PHE A 465 -20.05 -0.08 -22.24
C PHE A 465 -18.53 -0.32 -22.11
N GLY A 466 -17.99 -0.24 -20.89
CA GLY A 466 -16.60 -0.58 -20.55
C GLY A 466 -16.44 -2.03 -20.06
N GLU A 467 -15.71 -2.22 -18.97
CA GLU A 467 -15.42 -3.52 -18.37
C GLU A 467 -16.01 -3.64 -16.95
N LEU A 468 -16.88 -4.62 -16.74
CA LEU A 468 -17.46 -4.96 -15.43
C LEU A 468 -16.92 -6.31 -14.95
N GLU A 469 -16.25 -6.32 -13.81
CA GLU A 469 -15.84 -7.56 -13.14
C GLU A 469 -16.54 -7.70 -11.78
N SER A 470 -17.19 -8.83 -11.56
CA SER A 470 -17.75 -9.18 -10.25
C SER A 470 -17.21 -10.55 -9.86
N ILE A 471 -16.35 -10.56 -8.84
CA ILE A 471 -15.59 -11.75 -8.46
C ILE A 471 -15.85 -12.04 -6.98
N GLY A 472 -16.67 -13.05 -6.73
CA GLY A 472 -16.96 -13.60 -5.41
C GLY A 472 -15.99 -14.70 -4.98
N ASP A 473 -16.07 -15.04 -3.69
CA ASP A 473 -15.41 -16.20 -3.10
C ASP A 473 -16.47 -17.25 -2.72
N ILE A 474 -16.09 -18.53 -2.59
CA ILE A 474 -17.01 -19.60 -2.17
C ILE A 474 -17.63 -19.31 -0.79
N SER A 475 -16.86 -18.75 0.12
CA SER A 475 -17.31 -18.37 1.47
C SER A 475 -17.98 -16.99 1.51
N ALA A 476 -17.78 -16.17 0.48
CA ALA A 476 -18.26 -14.80 0.40
C ALA A 476 -18.65 -14.44 -1.06
N PRO A 477 -19.75 -14.98 -1.58
CA PRO A 477 -20.21 -14.68 -2.93
C PRO A 477 -20.64 -13.21 -3.04
N VAL A 478 -20.65 -12.68 -4.27
CA VAL A 478 -21.29 -11.38 -4.55
C VAL A 478 -22.78 -11.60 -4.72
N ARG A 479 -23.61 -10.89 -3.95
CA ARG A 479 -25.07 -11.02 -4.00
C ARG A 479 -25.70 -9.85 -4.72
N LEU A 480 -26.44 -10.14 -5.79
CA LEU A 480 -27.22 -9.18 -6.53
C LEU A 480 -28.70 -9.54 -6.36
N GLU A 481 -29.45 -8.63 -5.73
CA GLU A 481 -30.84 -8.86 -5.34
C GLU A 481 -31.75 -7.82 -5.97
N SER A 482 -32.94 -8.22 -6.41
CA SER A 482 -33.92 -7.35 -7.03
C SER A 482 -35.34 -7.76 -6.66
N ASN A 483 -36.29 -6.82 -6.80
CA ASN A 483 -37.73 -7.12 -6.76
C ASN A 483 -38.35 -6.91 -8.16
N SER A 484 -38.03 -7.83 -9.07
CA SER A 484 -38.53 -7.94 -10.45
C SER A 484 -38.07 -6.83 -11.41
N THR A 485 -36.80 -6.46 -11.37
CA THR A 485 -36.21 -5.41 -12.23
C THR A 485 -35.33 -5.97 -13.35
N LEU A 486 -34.82 -5.08 -14.19
CA LEU A 486 -33.68 -5.38 -15.06
C LEU A 486 -32.40 -5.42 -14.20
N GLY A 487 -31.49 -6.34 -14.47
CA GLY A 487 -30.21 -6.43 -13.79
C GLY A 487 -29.12 -5.74 -14.59
N ILE A 488 -28.32 -6.52 -15.30
CA ILE A 488 -27.14 -6.04 -16.00
C ILE A 488 -27.32 -6.18 -17.50
N LYS A 489 -27.03 -5.11 -18.24
CA LYS A 489 -27.05 -5.08 -19.69
C LYS A 489 -25.66 -4.80 -20.24
N VAL A 490 -25.07 -5.77 -20.92
CA VAL A 490 -23.77 -5.65 -21.58
C VAL A 490 -23.99 -5.15 -23.00
N MET A 491 -23.53 -3.94 -23.28
CA MET A 491 -23.71 -3.29 -24.58
C MET A 491 -22.62 -3.73 -25.56
N SER A 492 -22.82 -3.47 -26.85
CA SER A 492 -21.79 -3.69 -27.88
C SER A 492 -20.47 -2.99 -27.50
N GLY A 493 -19.36 -3.71 -27.63
CA GLY A 493 -18.03 -3.27 -27.17
C GLY A 493 -17.74 -3.49 -25.68
N GLY A 494 -18.78 -3.64 -24.85
CA GLY A 494 -18.64 -3.88 -23.42
C GLY A 494 -18.18 -5.30 -23.08
N LYS A 495 -17.59 -5.47 -21.90
CA LYS A 495 -17.14 -6.75 -21.34
C LYS A 495 -17.67 -6.93 -19.94
N ALA A 496 -18.20 -8.11 -19.64
CA ALA A 496 -18.63 -8.45 -18.28
C ALA A 496 -18.16 -9.84 -17.86
N LEU A 497 -17.58 -9.93 -16.67
CA LEU A 497 -17.13 -11.16 -16.02
C LEU A 497 -17.84 -11.31 -14.67
N PHE A 498 -18.57 -12.41 -14.51
CA PHE A 498 -19.23 -12.78 -13.25
C PHE A 498 -18.68 -14.11 -12.77
N SER A 499 -18.09 -14.15 -11.58
CA SER A 499 -17.58 -15.38 -10.97
C SER A 499 -18.07 -15.49 -9.53
N GLN A 500 -18.68 -16.62 -9.16
CA GLN A 500 -19.23 -16.85 -7.80
C GLN A 500 -20.22 -15.75 -7.38
N CYS A 501 -21.14 -15.39 -8.30
CA CYS A 501 -22.19 -14.41 -8.06
C CYS A 501 -23.54 -15.09 -7.83
N GLU A 502 -24.37 -14.51 -6.97
CA GLU A 502 -25.74 -14.95 -6.68
C GLU A 502 -26.72 -13.88 -7.16
N PHE A 503 -27.47 -14.17 -8.22
CA PHE A 503 -28.52 -13.32 -8.76
C PHE A 503 -29.90 -13.84 -8.33
N SER A 504 -30.69 -13.01 -7.65
CA SER A 504 -32.03 -13.40 -7.20
C SER A 504 -33.07 -12.30 -7.35
N GLY A 505 -34.27 -12.67 -7.78
CA GLY A 505 -35.43 -11.77 -7.82
C GLY A 505 -35.47 -10.80 -9.00
N PHE A 506 -34.55 -10.92 -9.97
CA PHE A 506 -34.61 -10.13 -11.20
C PHE A 506 -35.71 -10.63 -12.14
N SER A 507 -36.32 -9.73 -12.91
CA SER A 507 -37.10 -10.11 -14.09
C SER A 507 -36.15 -10.50 -15.24
N LYS A 508 -35.09 -9.72 -15.47
CA LYS A 508 -34.07 -9.98 -16.50
C LYS A 508 -32.69 -9.81 -15.87
N ALA A 509 -32.08 -10.89 -15.40
CA ALA A 509 -30.86 -10.78 -14.59
C ALA A 509 -29.64 -10.29 -15.40
N VAL A 510 -29.28 -10.97 -16.48
CA VAL A 510 -28.16 -10.55 -17.35
C VAL A 510 -28.58 -10.56 -18.83
N THR A 511 -28.32 -9.48 -19.54
CA THR A 511 -28.61 -9.32 -20.97
C THR A 511 -27.35 -8.91 -21.72
N SER A 512 -26.86 -9.76 -22.62
CA SER A 512 -25.78 -9.45 -23.54
C SER A 512 -26.35 -8.97 -24.88
N ALA A 513 -26.19 -7.69 -25.16
CA ALA A 513 -26.59 -6.99 -26.38
C ALA A 513 -25.35 -6.59 -27.19
N GLY A 514 -24.56 -7.60 -27.58
CA GLY A 514 -23.42 -7.46 -28.51
C GLY A 514 -22.02 -7.45 -27.88
N GLY A 515 -21.91 -7.37 -26.55
CA GLY A 515 -20.63 -7.39 -25.84
C GLY A 515 -20.09 -8.79 -25.54
N TYR A 516 -18.93 -8.87 -24.88
CA TYR A 516 -18.40 -10.12 -24.33
C TYR A 516 -18.98 -10.38 -22.94
N THR A 517 -19.51 -11.58 -22.70
CA THR A 517 -20.07 -11.95 -21.39
C THR A 517 -19.57 -13.31 -20.94
N GLU A 518 -18.89 -13.31 -19.80
CA GLU A 518 -18.35 -14.50 -19.16
C GLU A 518 -19.01 -14.70 -17.81
N ILE A 519 -19.59 -15.89 -17.59
CA ILE A 519 -20.26 -16.23 -16.33
C ILE A 519 -19.72 -17.57 -15.85
N ARG A 520 -19.14 -17.58 -14.65
CA ARG A 520 -18.51 -18.73 -14.03
C ARG A 520 -19.12 -19.01 -12.66
N SER A 521 -19.47 -20.26 -12.39
CA SER A 521 -19.88 -20.75 -11.06
C SER A 521 -20.92 -19.87 -10.36
N SER A 522 -21.85 -19.27 -11.11
CA SER A 522 -22.80 -18.28 -10.59
C SER A 522 -24.23 -18.83 -10.63
N SER A 523 -25.07 -18.40 -9.68
CA SER A 523 -26.45 -18.87 -9.55
C SER A 523 -27.47 -17.80 -9.89
N PHE A 524 -28.60 -18.24 -10.47
CA PHE A 524 -29.71 -17.40 -10.87
C PHE A 524 -31.03 -18.00 -10.39
N GLY A 525 -31.83 -17.19 -9.69
CA GLY A 525 -33.13 -17.59 -9.15
C GLY A 525 -34.29 -16.73 -9.66
N GLY A 526 -35.22 -17.36 -10.38
CA GLY A 526 -36.46 -16.73 -10.84
C GLY A 526 -36.34 -15.87 -12.11
N GLY A 527 -37.44 -15.18 -12.45
CA GLY A 527 -37.48 -14.14 -13.47
C GLY A 527 -38.09 -14.53 -14.81
N GLU A 528 -38.18 -13.57 -15.72
CA GLU A 528 -38.48 -13.78 -17.13
C GLU A 528 -37.35 -14.56 -17.82
N TYR A 529 -36.10 -14.12 -17.59
CA TYR A 529 -34.92 -14.93 -17.91
C TYR A 529 -33.74 -14.68 -16.99
N ALA A 530 -32.89 -15.72 -16.81
CA ALA A 530 -31.65 -15.58 -16.07
C ALA A 530 -30.58 -14.90 -16.92
N VAL A 531 -30.29 -15.43 -18.11
CA VAL A 531 -29.31 -14.85 -19.03
C VAL A 531 -29.84 -14.84 -20.45
N ALA A 532 -29.74 -13.71 -21.14
CA ALA A 532 -30.09 -13.58 -22.55
C ALA A 532 -28.93 -13.04 -23.37
N VAL A 533 -28.71 -13.60 -24.56
CA VAL A 533 -27.83 -13.07 -25.61
C VAL A 533 -28.72 -12.69 -26.78
N THR A 534 -28.87 -11.38 -27.02
CA THR A 534 -29.87 -10.85 -27.94
C THR A 534 -29.28 -10.35 -29.26
N GLU A 535 -28.00 -9.97 -29.28
CA GLU A 535 -27.29 -9.45 -30.44
C GLU A 535 -25.95 -10.18 -30.63
N THR A 536 -25.31 -10.00 -31.79
CA THR A 536 -24.06 -10.70 -32.14
C THR A 536 -22.91 -10.26 -31.23
N GLY A 537 -22.52 -11.15 -30.30
CA GLY A 537 -21.38 -11.00 -29.41
C GLY A 537 -20.80 -12.37 -29.03
N ASN A 538 -19.79 -12.38 -28.16
CA ASN A 538 -19.16 -13.62 -27.68
C ASN A 538 -19.53 -13.90 -26.23
N TYR A 539 -19.72 -15.17 -25.87
CA TYR A 539 -20.02 -15.51 -24.47
C TYR A 539 -19.44 -16.87 -24.03
N ASP A 540 -19.09 -16.96 -22.76
CA ASP A 540 -18.60 -18.19 -22.11
C ASP A 540 -19.35 -18.41 -20.78
N PHE A 541 -20.29 -19.36 -20.78
CA PHE A 541 -21.12 -19.68 -19.63
C PHE A 541 -20.73 -21.04 -19.06
N LYS A 542 -20.07 -21.04 -17.90
CA LYS A 542 -19.51 -22.24 -17.28
C LYS A 542 -19.95 -22.41 -15.83
N GLY A 543 -20.56 -23.54 -15.49
CA GLY A 543 -20.92 -23.82 -14.10
C GLY A 543 -22.09 -23.00 -13.57
N LEU A 544 -23.01 -22.55 -14.43
CA LEU A 544 -24.18 -21.79 -14.00
C LEU A 544 -25.14 -22.70 -13.22
N ARG A 545 -25.83 -22.14 -12.22
CA ARG A 545 -26.96 -22.80 -11.54
C ARG A 545 -28.21 -21.96 -11.72
N VAL A 546 -29.07 -22.34 -12.66
CA VAL A 546 -30.29 -21.60 -13.01
C VAL A 546 -31.50 -22.38 -12.53
N SER A 547 -32.39 -21.72 -11.76
CA SER A 547 -33.64 -22.34 -11.30
C SER A 547 -34.80 -21.36 -11.24
N GLY A 548 -36.01 -21.83 -11.58
CA GLY A 548 -37.26 -21.10 -11.36
C GLY A 548 -37.56 -19.96 -12.33
N ALA A 549 -36.80 -19.81 -13.42
CA ALA A 549 -37.05 -18.78 -14.44
C ALA A 549 -38.08 -19.24 -15.47
N ARG A 550 -38.81 -18.31 -16.09
CA ARG A 550 -39.66 -18.62 -17.26
C ARG A 550 -38.80 -19.15 -18.40
N GLN A 551 -37.69 -18.49 -18.70
CA GLN A 551 -36.69 -18.93 -19.67
C GLN A 551 -35.32 -18.94 -19.00
N GLY A 552 -34.70 -20.10 -18.80
CA GLY A 552 -33.39 -20.17 -18.15
C GLY A 552 -32.33 -19.38 -18.92
N LEU A 553 -31.99 -19.85 -20.12
CA LEU A 553 -31.10 -19.15 -21.04
C LEU A 553 -31.83 -18.80 -22.35
N VAL A 554 -31.66 -17.58 -22.83
CA VAL A 554 -32.18 -17.13 -24.14
C VAL A 554 -31.01 -16.83 -25.07
N LEU A 555 -30.82 -17.64 -26.10
CA LEU A 555 -29.69 -17.54 -27.02
C LEU A 555 -30.20 -17.20 -28.42
N SER A 556 -30.23 -15.91 -28.74
CA SER A 556 -30.81 -15.41 -30.00
C SER A 556 -29.80 -15.09 -31.09
N ALA A 557 -28.55 -14.83 -30.71
CA ALA A 557 -27.45 -14.49 -31.61
C ALA A 557 -26.10 -14.79 -30.94
N GLY A 558 -25.01 -14.50 -31.63
CA GLY A 558 -23.65 -14.56 -31.09
C GLY A 558 -22.99 -15.94 -31.17
N ASN A 559 -21.75 -16.00 -30.69
CA ASN A 559 -20.93 -17.21 -30.67
C ASN A 559 -20.47 -17.52 -29.24
N GLY A 560 -20.68 -18.73 -28.75
CA GLY A 560 -20.28 -19.02 -27.37
C GLY A 560 -20.43 -20.46 -26.92
N SER A 561 -20.27 -20.65 -25.61
CA SER A 561 -20.41 -21.97 -24.98
C SER A 561 -21.27 -21.91 -23.74
N VAL A 562 -22.01 -23.00 -23.51
CA VAL A 562 -22.73 -23.30 -22.27
C VAL A 562 -22.25 -24.67 -21.80
N VAL A 563 -21.47 -24.68 -20.72
CA VAL A 563 -20.73 -25.87 -20.29
C VAL A 563 -20.86 -26.09 -18.78
N ARG A 564 -20.98 -27.35 -18.35
CA ARG A 564 -20.98 -27.74 -16.92
C ARG A 564 -22.03 -27.04 -16.04
N SER A 565 -23.13 -26.61 -16.64
CA SER A 565 -24.18 -25.82 -15.99
C SER A 565 -25.38 -26.69 -15.61
N SER A 566 -26.12 -26.28 -14.58
CA SER A 566 -27.36 -26.91 -14.14
C SER A 566 -28.53 -25.95 -14.36
N ILE A 567 -29.51 -26.33 -15.17
CA ILE A 567 -30.67 -25.53 -15.54
C ILE A 567 -31.92 -26.37 -15.25
N THR A 568 -32.66 -26.00 -14.20
CA THR A 568 -33.75 -26.81 -13.65
C THR A 568 -34.98 -25.97 -13.31
N ASN A 569 -36.14 -26.61 -13.17
CA ASN A 569 -37.38 -25.95 -12.71
C ASN A 569 -37.75 -24.69 -13.50
N CYS A 570 -37.42 -24.63 -14.79
CA CYS A 570 -37.81 -23.53 -15.68
C CYS A 570 -38.96 -23.96 -16.59
N THR A 571 -39.78 -23.01 -17.05
CA THR A 571 -40.78 -23.30 -18.10
C THR A 571 -40.09 -23.66 -19.42
N GLN A 572 -39.01 -22.95 -19.76
CA GLN A 572 -38.09 -23.31 -20.84
C GLN A 572 -36.66 -23.26 -20.29
N GLY A 573 -35.93 -24.39 -20.32
CA GLY A 573 -34.54 -24.43 -19.85
C GLY A 573 -33.64 -23.55 -20.72
N ILE A 574 -33.53 -23.90 -22.00
CA ILE A 574 -32.82 -23.10 -23.01
C ILE A 574 -33.77 -22.78 -24.17
N TYR A 575 -33.90 -21.50 -24.50
CA TYR A 575 -34.59 -21.03 -25.70
C TYR A 575 -33.54 -20.54 -26.72
N PHE A 576 -33.38 -21.29 -27.81
CA PHE A 576 -32.42 -20.99 -28.87
C PHE A 576 -33.14 -20.45 -30.12
N LYS A 577 -32.69 -19.31 -30.65
CA LYS A 577 -33.24 -18.70 -31.86
C LYS A 577 -32.21 -18.52 -32.97
N GLY A 578 -30.92 -18.39 -32.65
CA GLY A 578 -29.86 -18.22 -33.65
C GLY A 578 -28.47 -18.01 -33.04
N GLY A 579 -27.44 -18.00 -33.89
CA GLY A 579 -26.03 -17.95 -33.48
C GLY A 579 -25.33 -19.31 -33.58
N SER A 580 -24.08 -19.38 -33.08
CA SER A 580 -23.30 -20.62 -32.97
C SER A 580 -22.98 -20.89 -31.51
N VAL A 581 -23.49 -22.00 -30.96
CA VAL A 581 -23.29 -22.32 -29.54
C VAL A 581 -22.87 -23.77 -29.34
N GLU A 582 -21.85 -23.97 -28.50
CA GLU A 582 -21.54 -25.29 -27.95
C GLU A 582 -22.32 -25.49 -26.64
N ILE A 583 -23.28 -26.41 -26.62
CA ILE A 583 -24.00 -26.80 -25.40
C ILE A 583 -23.59 -28.22 -25.03
N LYS A 584 -22.75 -28.35 -23.99
CA LYS A 584 -22.11 -29.61 -23.60
C LYS A 584 -21.92 -29.77 -22.10
N ASP A 585 -21.96 -31.02 -21.62
CA ASP A 585 -21.68 -31.38 -20.23
C ASP A 585 -22.61 -30.68 -19.21
N ASN A 586 -23.84 -30.36 -19.60
CA ASN A 586 -24.82 -29.68 -18.73
C ASN A 586 -25.87 -30.63 -18.16
N ASN A 587 -26.48 -30.22 -17.06
CA ASN A 587 -27.66 -30.84 -16.45
C ASN A 587 -28.89 -29.95 -16.75
N ILE A 588 -29.70 -30.32 -17.74
CA ILE A 588 -30.87 -29.56 -18.20
C ILE A 588 -32.10 -30.43 -18.01
N PHE A 589 -32.69 -30.45 -16.81
CA PHE A 589 -33.76 -31.38 -16.45
C PHE A 589 -34.78 -30.73 -15.51
N ASP A 590 -35.89 -31.40 -15.23
CA ASP A 590 -36.99 -30.85 -14.41
C ASP A 590 -37.55 -29.51 -14.90
N ASN A 591 -37.35 -29.20 -16.18
CA ASN A 591 -38.01 -28.10 -16.86
C ASN A 591 -39.32 -28.61 -17.47
N GLU A 592 -40.29 -27.72 -17.71
CA GLU A 592 -41.46 -28.08 -18.54
C GLU A 592 -40.98 -28.47 -19.95
N ARG A 593 -40.06 -27.66 -20.51
CA ARG A 593 -39.33 -27.93 -21.75
C ARG A 593 -37.85 -27.69 -21.53
N ASN A 594 -37.01 -28.68 -21.84
CA ASN A 594 -35.58 -28.59 -21.60
C ASN A 594 -34.90 -27.65 -22.61
N ILE A 595 -35.17 -27.86 -23.90
CA ILE A 595 -34.68 -26.99 -24.98
C ILE A 595 -35.82 -26.71 -25.96
N VAL A 596 -35.97 -25.46 -26.35
CA VAL A 596 -36.86 -25.03 -27.44
C VAL A 596 -36.00 -24.28 -28.45
N ALA A 597 -35.93 -24.79 -29.68
CA ALA A 597 -35.07 -24.24 -30.74
C ALA A 597 -35.90 -23.78 -31.95
N ALA A 598 -35.85 -22.49 -32.26
CA ALA A 598 -36.47 -21.93 -33.47
C ALA A 598 -35.57 -22.02 -34.72
N GLY A 599 -34.29 -22.39 -34.54
CA GLY A 599 -33.33 -22.65 -35.60
C GLY A 599 -32.52 -23.91 -35.32
N LYS A 600 -31.74 -24.37 -36.30
CA LYS A 600 -30.95 -25.60 -36.19
C LYS A 600 -29.94 -25.51 -35.05
N LEU A 601 -30.08 -26.40 -34.07
CA LEU A 601 -29.21 -26.49 -32.90
C LEU A 601 -28.62 -27.89 -32.79
N VAL A 602 -27.32 -27.98 -32.52
CA VAL A 602 -26.63 -29.25 -32.28
C VAL A 602 -26.20 -29.30 -30.83
N VAL A 603 -26.58 -30.35 -30.11
CA VAL A 603 -26.21 -30.54 -28.70
C VAL A 603 -25.55 -31.89 -28.48
N SER A 604 -24.62 -31.95 -27.53
CA SER A 604 -23.94 -33.21 -27.20
C SER A 604 -23.52 -33.29 -25.73
N GLY A 605 -23.68 -34.46 -25.13
CA GLY A 605 -23.16 -34.76 -23.80
C GLY A 605 -23.88 -34.00 -22.69
N ASN A 606 -25.19 -33.76 -22.83
CA ASN A 606 -26.00 -33.15 -21.78
C ASN A 606 -26.94 -34.18 -21.15
N TYR A 607 -27.21 -34.02 -19.85
CA TYR A 607 -28.23 -34.79 -19.14
C TYR A 607 -29.58 -34.07 -19.22
N PHE A 608 -30.61 -34.75 -19.73
CA PHE A 608 -31.95 -34.18 -19.93
C PHE A 608 -33.02 -34.70 -18.95
N GLY A 609 -32.63 -35.44 -17.92
CA GLY A 609 -33.56 -36.06 -16.96
C GLY A 609 -33.98 -37.49 -17.32
N SER A 610 -33.61 -37.98 -18.50
CA SER A 610 -33.97 -39.31 -18.99
C SER A 610 -32.99 -39.77 -20.07
N ALA A 611 -32.74 -41.07 -20.15
CA ALA A 611 -31.99 -41.71 -21.24
C ALA A 611 -32.86 -42.05 -22.48
N SER A 612 -34.19 -41.94 -22.36
CA SER A 612 -35.14 -42.17 -23.46
C SER A 612 -35.36 -40.90 -24.28
N ILE A 613 -35.15 -41.00 -25.60
CA ILE A 613 -35.23 -39.89 -26.57
C ILE A 613 -36.58 -39.17 -26.53
N GLU A 614 -37.68 -39.91 -26.41
CA GLU A 614 -39.04 -39.35 -26.37
C GLU A 614 -39.31 -38.50 -25.12
N LYS A 615 -38.51 -38.68 -24.07
CA LYS A 615 -38.66 -37.99 -22.78
C LYS A 615 -37.66 -36.85 -22.57
N LEU A 616 -36.88 -36.48 -23.58
CA LEU A 616 -35.86 -35.42 -23.47
C LEU A 616 -36.45 -34.01 -23.40
N LYS A 617 -37.76 -33.84 -23.67
CA LYS A 617 -38.49 -32.55 -23.65
C LYS A 617 -37.83 -31.49 -24.54
N LEU A 618 -37.51 -31.86 -25.77
CA LEU A 618 -36.90 -30.99 -26.78
C LEU A 618 -37.95 -30.60 -27.82
N GLU A 619 -38.02 -29.31 -28.18
CA GLU A 619 -38.92 -28.78 -29.20
C GLU A 619 -38.14 -28.06 -30.31
N GLY A 620 -38.53 -28.28 -31.57
CA GLY A 620 -37.94 -27.64 -32.74
C GLY A 620 -36.78 -28.42 -33.37
N ASP A 621 -35.92 -27.73 -34.15
CA ASP A 621 -34.82 -28.35 -34.92
C ASP A 621 -33.58 -28.57 -34.05
N VAL A 622 -33.66 -29.54 -33.13
CA VAL A 622 -32.58 -29.92 -32.21
C VAL A 622 -31.98 -31.27 -32.62
N LEU A 623 -30.75 -31.25 -33.11
CA LEU A 623 -29.95 -32.45 -33.37
C LEU A 623 -29.16 -32.86 -32.12
N VAL A 624 -29.54 -33.98 -31.52
CA VAL A 624 -28.85 -34.53 -30.34
C VAL A 624 -27.82 -35.56 -30.77
N LYS A 625 -26.53 -35.21 -30.72
CA LYS A 625 -25.44 -36.16 -31.04
C LYS A 625 -25.25 -37.21 -29.97
N SER A 626 -25.32 -36.80 -28.71
CA SER A 626 -25.19 -37.69 -27.55
C SER A 626 -25.85 -37.10 -26.31
N ILE A 627 -26.23 -37.95 -25.37
CA ILE A 627 -26.80 -37.58 -24.06
C ILE A 627 -25.95 -38.17 -22.93
N LEU A 628 -26.16 -37.72 -21.70
CA LEU A 628 -25.64 -38.37 -20.49
C LEU A 628 -26.75 -39.23 -19.86
N ASP A 629 -26.40 -40.43 -19.37
CA ASP A 629 -27.34 -41.35 -18.71
C ASP A 629 -27.64 -40.98 -17.24
N ALA A 630 -26.81 -40.14 -16.63
CA ALA A 630 -26.97 -39.56 -15.31
C ALA A 630 -26.44 -38.11 -15.28
N PRO A 631 -26.71 -37.31 -14.24
CA PRO A 631 -26.19 -35.95 -14.15
C PRO A 631 -24.66 -35.87 -14.27
N TYR A 632 -24.15 -34.86 -14.99
CA TYR A 632 -22.74 -34.46 -14.98
C TYR A 632 -22.30 -34.11 -13.55
N PRO A 633 -21.08 -34.50 -13.11
CA PRO A 633 -20.01 -35.15 -13.89
C PRO A 633 -20.07 -36.69 -13.92
N HIS A 634 -21.08 -37.30 -13.31
CA HIS A 634 -21.10 -38.75 -13.08
C HIS A 634 -21.76 -39.55 -14.21
N GLY A 635 -22.49 -38.88 -15.10
CA GLY A 635 -23.12 -39.50 -16.28
C GLY A 635 -22.13 -40.04 -17.30
N ARG A 636 -22.44 -41.19 -17.87
CA ARG A 636 -21.76 -41.77 -19.02
C ARG A 636 -22.39 -41.24 -20.31
N LYS A 637 -21.55 -40.96 -21.31
CA LYS A 637 -21.98 -40.47 -22.62
C LYS A 637 -22.60 -41.61 -23.43
N VAL A 638 -23.87 -41.45 -23.81
CA VAL A 638 -24.60 -42.33 -24.74
C VAL A 638 -24.70 -41.61 -26.08
N VAL A 639 -24.03 -42.14 -27.10
CA VAL A 639 -24.02 -41.59 -28.46
C VAL A 639 -25.31 -42.01 -29.17
N LEU A 640 -26.05 -41.05 -29.70
CA LEU A 640 -27.31 -41.27 -30.42
C LEU A 640 -27.12 -41.20 -31.94
N ILE A 641 -26.16 -40.38 -32.38
CA ILE A 641 -25.75 -40.24 -33.77
C ILE A 641 -24.24 -40.49 -33.80
N ASP A 642 -23.85 -41.57 -34.47
CA ASP A 642 -22.46 -42.02 -34.57
C ASP A 642 -21.71 -41.15 -35.58
N ASP A 643 -21.36 -39.92 -35.20
CA ASP A 643 -20.30 -39.18 -35.86
C ASP A 643 -18.97 -39.76 -35.35
N LYS A 644 -18.50 -40.84 -35.98
CA LYS A 644 -17.07 -41.15 -35.91
C LYS A 644 -16.33 -39.91 -36.39
N GLU A 645 -15.55 -39.28 -35.52
CA GLU A 645 -14.57 -38.27 -35.93
C GLU A 645 -13.73 -38.90 -37.04
N ILE A 646 -13.90 -38.41 -38.28
CA ILE A 646 -13.13 -38.88 -39.41
C ILE A 646 -11.71 -38.36 -39.17
N THR A 647 -10.83 -39.23 -38.66
CA THR A 647 -9.41 -38.88 -38.53
C THR A 647 -8.84 -38.53 -39.91
N PRO A 648 -7.79 -37.69 -39.99
CA PRO A 648 -7.12 -37.39 -41.24
C PRO A 648 -6.74 -38.66 -42.04
N GLU A 649 -6.35 -39.74 -41.35
CA GLU A 649 -6.03 -41.02 -42.02
C GLU A 649 -7.26 -41.67 -42.66
N LEU A 650 -8.41 -41.66 -41.98
CA LEU A 650 -9.65 -42.24 -42.49
C LEU A 650 -10.23 -41.40 -43.64
N ARG A 651 -10.05 -40.07 -43.60
CA ARG A 651 -10.42 -39.17 -44.70
C ARG A 651 -9.58 -39.44 -45.95
N GLU A 652 -8.28 -39.66 -45.80
CA GLU A 652 -7.38 -39.99 -46.90
C GLU A 652 -7.67 -41.38 -47.46
N GLN A 653 -7.97 -42.37 -46.60
CA GLN A 653 -8.36 -43.71 -47.04
C GLN A 653 -9.65 -43.70 -47.87
N LYS A 654 -10.68 -42.99 -47.39
CA LYS A 654 -11.96 -42.87 -48.11
C LYS A 654 -11.83 -42.10 -49.42
N PHE A 655 -10.98 -41.07 -49.46
CA PHE A 655 -10.63 -40.37 -50.69
C PHE A 655 -9.97 -41.32 -51.72
N ALA A 656 -9.00 -42.12 -51.29
CA ALA A 656 -8.31 -43.08 -52.15
C ALA A 656 -9.27 -44.17 -52.69
N GLU A 657 -10.19 -44.64 -51.85
CA GLU A 657 -11.22 -45.61 -52.24
C GLU A 657 -12.16 -45.03 -53.31
N LEU A 658 -12.71 -43.84 -53.08
CA LEU A 658 -13.61 -43.17 -54.04
C LEU A 658 -12.92 -42.86 -55.38
N LYS A 659 -11.66 -42.38 -55.34
CA LYS A 659 -10.85 -42.19 -56.56
C LYS A 659 -10.68 -43.49 -57.32
N THR A 660 -10.34 -44.58 -56.63
CA THR A 660 -10.13 -45.90 -57.25
C THR A 660 -11.42 -46.46 -57.84
N LEU A 661 -12.53 -46.39 -57.10
CA LEU A 661 -13.84 -46.81 -57.57
C LEU A 661 -14.27 -46.04 -58.80
N GLY A 662 -14.15 -44.72 -58.78
CA GLY A 662 -14.53 -43.84 -59.88
C GLY A 662 -13.73 -44.09 -61.16
N VAL A 663 -12.41 -44.20 -61.04
CA VAL A 663 -11.52 -44.48 -62.19
C VAL A 663 -11.77 -45.89 -62.76
N ASN A 664 -11.96 -46.90 -61.90
CA ASN A 664 -12.27 -48.26 -62.35
C ASN A 664 -13.64 -48.35 -63.03
N ALA A 665 -14.65 -47.66 -62.49
CA ALA A 665 -15.98 -47.58 -63.09
C ALA A 665 -15.92 -46.91 -64.47
N PHE A 666 -15.12 -45.85 -64.62
CA PHE A 666 -14.89 -45.20 -65.91
C PHE A 666 -14.29 -46.16 -66.94
N HIS A 667 -13.21 -46.87 -66.59
CA HIS A 667 -12.58 -47.86 -67.48
C HIS A 667 -13.50 -49.04 -67.81
N SER A 668 -14.43 -49.36 -66.92
CA SER A 668 -15.46 -50.38 -67.12
C SER A 668 -16.69 -49.86 -67.89
N GLN A 669 -16.66 -48.62 -68.39
CA GLN A 669 -17.76 -47.93 -69.10
C GLN A 669 -19.05 -47.76 -68.26
N HIS A 670 -18.97 -47.88 -66.94
CA HIS A 670 -20.06 -47.58 -66.01
C HIS A 670 -20.05 -46.09 -65.64
N TYR A 671 -20.38 -45.22 -66.60
CA TYR A 671 -20.21 -43.77 -66.47
C TYR A 671 -21.07 -43.13 -65.35
N GLY A 672 -22.26 -43.66 -65.05
CA GLY A 672 -23.07 -43.18 -63.93
C GLY A 672 -22.41 -43.40 -62.57
N ASP A 673 -21.86 -44.59 -62.35
CA ASP A 673 -21.14 -44.95 -61.12
C ASP A 673 -19.82 -44.20 -61.01
N ALA A 674 -19.12 -44.04 -62.14
CA ALA A 674 -17.92 -43.21 -62.23
C ALA A 674 -18.21 -41.76 -61.82
N TYR A 675 -19.30 -41.18 -62.33
CA TYR A 675 -19.70 -39.81 -61.98
C TYR A 675 -19.98 -39.68 -60.48
N GLN A 676 -20.76 -40.58 -59.89
CA GLN A 676 -21.11 -40.54 -58.46
C GLN A 676 -19.87 -40.68 -57.56
N ALA A 677 -18.94 -41.57 -57.88
CA ALA A 677 -17.73 -41.76 -57.09
C ALA A 677 -16.76 -40.56 -57.24
N LEU A 678 -16.55 -40.07 -58.47
CA LEU A 678 -15.60 -38.98 -58.75
C LEU A 678 -16.10 -37.62 -58.24
N ILE A 679 -17.41 -37.32 -58.32
CA ILE A 679 -17.97 -36.06 -57.79
C ILE A 679 -17.95 -36.03 -56.26
N GLN A 680 -18.02 -37.19 -55.60
CA GLN A 680 -17.82 -37.27 -54.15
C GLN A 680 -16.34 -37.09 -53.79
N ALA A 681 -15.44 -37.67 -54.58
CA ALA A 681 -14.00 -37.56 -54.37
C ALA A 681 -13.50 -36.11 -54.56
N VAL A 682 -13.97 -35.36 -55.57
CA VAL A 682 -13.56 -33.97 -55.82
C VAL A 682 -13.97 -33.01 -54.70
N LYS A 683 -15.13 -33.26 -54.04
CA LYS A 683 -15.57 -32.50 -52.86
C LYS A 683 -14.68 -32.71 -51.63
N MET A 684 -13.90 -33.79 -51.61
CA MET A 684 -13.04 -34.12 -50.48
C MET A 684 -11.65 -33.50 -50.57
N LYS A 685 -11.04 -33.52 -51.77
CA LYS A 685 -9.67 -33.06 -52.06
C LYS A 685 -9.48 -32.84 -53.57
N ASP A 686 -8.80 -31.75 -53.91
CA ASP A 686 -8.42 -31.45 -55.30
C ASP A 686 -7.33 -32.41 -55.79
N ASP A 687 -7.58 -33.10 -56.90
CA ASP A 687 -6.64 -34.04 -57.51
C ASP A 687 -6.80 -34.07 -59.03
N ARG A 688 -5.67 -33.91 -59.73
CA ARG A 688 -5.62 -33.82 -61.20
C ARG A 688 -6.30 -34.97 -61.94
N ASP A 689 -6.18 -36.20 -61.43
CA ASP A 689 -6.74 -37.36 -62.12
C ASP A 689 -8.25 -37.41 -61.93
N ILE A 690 -8.77 -36.97 -60.77
CA ILE A 690 -10.21 -36.87 -60.55
C ILE A 690 -10.83 -35.87 -61.51
N TYR A 691 -10.26 -34.67 -61.63
CA TYR A 691 -10.71 -33.68 -62.62
C TYR A 691 -10.68 -34.26 -64.04
N LEU A 692 -9.59 -34.95 -64.43
CA LEU A 692 -9.46 -35.55 -65.75
C LEU A 692 -10.51 -36.64 -66.02
N TYR A 693 -10.65 -37.63 -65.12
CA TYR A 693 -11.60 -38.73 -65.30
C TYR A 693 -13.05 -38.29 -65.14
N LEU A 694 -13.33 -37.29 -64.30
CA LEU A 694 -14.66 -36.72 -64.18
C LEU A 694 -15.03 -35.97 -65.47
N SER A 695 -14.13 -35.19 -66.05
CA SER A 695 -14.34 -34.55 -67.36
C SER A 695 -14.53 -35.58 -68.48
N TYR A 696 -13.76 -36.68 -68.51
CA TYR A 696 -14.03 -37.75 -69.48
C TYR A 696 -15.38 -38.43 -69.27
N THR A 697 -15.79 -38.62 -68.01
CA THR A 697 -17.08 -39.21 -67.65
C THR A 697 -18.23 -38.30 -68.10
N LEU A 698 -18.14 -37.00 -67.82
CA LEU A 698 -19.13 -36.01 -68.23
C LEU A 698 -19.22 -35.86 -69.74
N LEU A 699 -18.08 -35.91 -70.44
CA LEU A 699 -18.06 -35.94 -71.91
C LEU A 699 -18.76 -37.18 -72.47
N ALA A 700 -18.59 -38.35 -71.85
CA ALA A 700 -19.29 -39.58 -72.25
C ALA A 700 -20.79 -39.53 -71.94
N LEU A 701 -21.19 -38.82 -70.87
CA LEU A 701 -22.59 -38.61 -70.49
C LEU A 701 -23.29 -37.50 -71.29
N GLY A 702 -22.54 -36.65 -72.01
CA GLY A 702 -23.09 -35.53 -72.78
C GLY A 702 -23.60 -34.37 -71.92
N ASP A 703 -23.10 -34.21 -70.69
CA ASP A 703 -23.47 -33.09 -69.81
C ASP A 703 -22.50 -31.91 -70.00
N ASP A 704 -22.78 -31.09 -71.01
CA ASP A 704 -21.91 -29.99 -71.44
C ASP A 704 -21.75 -28.88 -70.39
N VAL A 705 -22.77 -28.64 -69.57
CA VAL A 705 -22.75 -27.59 -68.53
C VAL A 705 -21.79 -28.00 -67.42
N ALA A 706 -21.98 -29.19 -66.84
CA ALA A 706 -21.11 -29.70 -65.80
C ALA A 706 -19.68 -29.95 -66.33
N LEU A 707 -19.55 -30.40 -67.58
CA LEU A 707 -18.24 -30.60 -68.21
C LEU A 707 -17.45 -29.30 -68.30
N SER A 708 -18.08 -28.20 -68.73
CA SER A 708 -17.40 -26.89 -68.84
C SER A 708 -16.92 -26.41 -67.48
N GLU A 709 -17.77 -26.47 -66.44
CA GLU A 709 -17.41 -26.02 -65.09
C GLU A 709 -16.24 -26.83 -64.51
N ILE A 710 -16.28 -28.16 -64.63
CA ILE A 710 -15.23 -29.04 -64.11
C ILE A 710 -13.92 -28.88 -64.90
N LEU A 711 -13.98 -28.67 -66.22
CA LEU A 711 -12.79 -28.41 -67.03
C LEU A 711 -12.15 -27.06 -66.68
N ASP A 712 -12.94 -26.01 -66.54
CA ASP A 712 -12.44 -24.67 -66.17
C ASP A 712 -11.82 -24.68 -64.78
N GLU A 713 -12.48 -25.31 -63.81
CA GLU A 713 -11.94 -25.46 -62.46
C GLU A 713 -10.67 -26.32 -62.46
N GLY A 714 -10.68 -27.46 -63.16
CA GLY A 714 -9.54 -28.37 -63.28
C GLY A 714 -8.32 -27.71 -63.92
N ILE A 715 -8.51 -26.94 -65.00
CA ILE A 715 -7.44 -26.19 -65.66
C ILE A 715 -6.94 -25.04 -64.78
N SER A 716 -7.83 -24.34 -64.07
CA SER A 716 -7.45 -23.28 -63.14
C SER A 716 -6.56 -23.80 -62.00
N LYS A 717 -6.90 -24.97 -61.44
CA LYS A 717 -6.14 -25.61 -60.34
C LYS A 717 -4.89 -26.35 -60.81
N PHE A 718 -4.93 -26.95 -62.01
CA PHE A 718 -3.83 -27.72 -62.60
C PHE A 718 -3.46 -27.22 -64.01
N PRO A 719 -3.00 -25.95 -64.14
CA PRO A 719 -2.82 -25.28 -65.44
C PRO A 719 -1.74 -25.89 -66.31
N TYR A 720 -0.87 -26.74 -65.76
CA TYR A 720 0.22 -27.40 -66.48
C TYR A 720 -0.12 -28.84 -66.90
N ASP A 721 -1.30 -29.38 -66.57
CA ASP A 721 -1.70 -30.72 -67.01
C ASP A 721 -2.20 -30.68 -68.46
N VAL A 722 -1.34 -31.11 -69.38
CA VAL A 722 -1.59 -31.12 -70.83
C VAL A 722 -2.84 -31.92 -71.20
N ARG A 723 -3.19 -32.96 -70.42
CA ARG A 723 -4.33 -33.85 -70.71
C ARG A 723 -5.66 -33.12 -70.53
N LEU A 724 -5.76 -32.24 -69.55
CA LEU A 724 -6.95 -31.40 -69.33
C LEU A 724 -7.12 -30.40 -70.48
N HIS A 725 -6.03 -29.79 -70.94
CA HIS A 725 -6.07 -28.91 -72.12
C HIS A 725 -6.44 -29.65 -73.40
N GLN A 726 -5.89 -30.85 -73.65
CA GLN A 726 -6.28 -31.71 -74.78
C GLN A 726 -7.78 -32.03 -74.75
N LEU A 727 -8.31 -32.36 -73.58
CA LEU A 727 -9.73 -32.66 -73.41
C LEU A 727 -10.60 -31.43 -73.63
N ASN A 728 -10.16 -30.26 -73.16
CA ASN A 728 -10.86 -29.00 -73.39
C ASN A 728 -10.85 -28.58 -74.87
N VAL A 729 -9.71 -28.73 -75.57
CA VAL A 729 -9.65 -28.53 -77.03
C VAL A 729 -10.64 -29.45 -77.73
N ARG A 730 -10.70 -30.73 -77.35
CA ARG A 730 -11.64 -31.70 -77.95
C ARG A 730 -13.10 -31.32 -77.66
N TYR A 731 -13.42 -30.90 -76.45
CA TYR A 731 -14.75 -30.42 -76.07
C TYR A 731 -15.16 -29.18 -76.90
N LEU A 732 -14.28 -28.19 -77.01
CA LEU A 732 -14.53 -26.95 -77.78
C LEU A 732 -14.68 -27.24 -79.28
N LEU A 733 -13.89 -28.16 -79.84
CA LEU A 733 -14.03 -28.62 -81.22
C LEU A 733 -15.38 -29.30 -81.47
N ASN A 734 -15.81 -30.19 -80.56
CA ASN A 734 -17.12 -30.85 -80.65
C ASN A 734 -18.27 -29.83 -80.59
N LYS A 735 -18.11 -28.73 -79.85
CA LYS A 735 -19.08 -27.63 -79.76
C LYS A 735 -19.03 -26.67 -80.96
N GLY A 736 -18.04 -26.81 -81.85
CA GLY A 736 -17.82 -25.91 -82.97
C GLY A 736 -17.18 -24.56 -82.61
N ASP A 737 -16.66 -24.40 -81.39
CA ASP A 737 -15.94 -23.19 -80.97
C ASP A 737 -14.46 -23.25 -81.40
N ILE A 738 -14.26 -23.15 -82.71
CA ILE A 738 -12.95 -23.25 -83.37
C ILE A 738 -11.97 -22.18 -82.85
N LYS A 739 -12.46 -21.00 -82.50
CA LYS A 739 -11.64 -19.88 -82.03
C LYS A 739 -11.06 -20.17 -80.66
N GLN A 740 -11.88 -20.60 -79.71
CA GLN A 740 -11.40 -20.95 -78.36
C GLN A 740 -10.57 -22.22 -78.38
N ALA A 741 -10.94 -23.22 -79.19
CA ALA A 741 -10.16 -24.45 -79.35
C ALA A 741 -8.73 -24.14 -79.80
N ARG A 742 -8.54 -23.21 -80.76
CA ARG A 742 -7.21 -22.77 -81.22
C ARG A 742 -6.40 -22.09 -80.10
N GLN A 743 -7.04 -21.24 -79.29
CA GLN A 743 -6.37 -20.55 -78.19
C GLN A 743 -5.90 -21.51 -77.08
N VAL A 744 -6.74 -22.48 -76.70
CA VAL A 744 -6.37 -23.50 -75.71
C VAL A 744 -5.29 -24.42 -76.28
N LEU A 745 -5.38 -24.78 -77.57
CA LEU A 745 -4.39 -25.62 -78.25
C LEU A 745 -3.00 -24.96 -78.35
N GLU A 746 -2.93 -23.68 -78.69
CA GLU A 746 -1.65 -22.93 -78.71
C GLU A 746 -1.00 -22.94 -77.32
N LYS A 747 -1.78 -22.72 -76.26
CA LYS A 747 -1.31 -22.81 -74.88
C LYS A 747 -0.84 -24.22 -74.54
N ALA A 748 -1.57 -25.25 -74.94
CA ALA A 748 -1.20 -26.64 -74.68
C ALA A 748 0.11 -27.03 -75.41
N LEU A 749 0.30 -26.56 -76.66
CA LEU A 749 1.52 -26.79 -77.43
C LEU A 749 2.74 -26.06 -76.85
N LEU A 750 2.55 -24.92 -76.18
CA LEU A 750 3.64 -24.29 -75.42
C LEU A 750 4.07 -25.18 -74.23
N LEU A 751 3.12 -25.87 -73.59
CA LEU A 751 3.41 -26.77 -72.48
C LEU A 751 4.06 -28.08 -72.92
N SER A 752 3.68 -28.61 -74.10
CA SER A 752 4.28 -29.83 -74.67
C SER A 752 4.37 -29.75 -76.20
N PRO A 753 5.45 -29.13 -76.74
CA PRO A 753 5.59 -28.86 -78.17
C PRO A 753 5.70 -30.10 -79.06
N ALA A 754 6.12 -31.23 -78.49
CA ALA A 754 6.32 -32.50 -79.20
C ALA A 754 5.16 -33.49 -79.01
N ASP A 755 4.07 -33.10 -78.34
CA ASP A 755 2.93 -33.99 -78.11
C ASP A 755 2.20 -34.30 -79.42
N SER A 756 2.17 -35.58 -79.79
CA SER A 756 1.62 -36.04 -81.07
C SER A 756 0.10 -35.79 -81.19
N ASN A 757 -0.66 -35.80 -80.08
CA ASN A 757 -2.09 -35.55 -80.11
C ASN A 757 -2.39 -34.07 -80.32
N LEU A 758 -1.62 -33.17 -79.69
CA LEU A 758 -1.76 -31.73 -79.89
C LEU A 758 -1.36 -31.32 -81.31
N LEU A 759 -0.28 -31.90 -81.84
CA LEU A 759 0.14 -31.66 -83.23
C LEU A 759 -0.92 -32.14 -84.24
N TYR A 760 -1.55 -33.29 -83.98
CA TYR A 760 -2.68 -33.78 -84.78
C TYR A 760 -3.89 -32.85 -84.69
N MET A 761 -4.27 -32.39 -83.48
CA MET A 761 -5.37 -31.43 -83.31
C MET A 761 -5.09 -30.09 -84.01
N LYS A 762 -3.82 -29.68 -84.10
CA LYS A 762 -3.39 -28.48 -84.84
C LYS A 762 -3.59 -28.65 -86.34
N ASP A 763 -3.11 -29.77 -86.89
CA ASP A 763 -3.27 -30.10 -88.30
C ASP A 763 -4.76 -30.17 -88.70
N TYR A 764 -5.58 -30.82 -87.87
CA TYR A 764 -7.04 -30.87 -88.04
C TYR A 764 -7.69 -29.48 -88.04
N LEU A 765 -7.29 -28.59 -87.13
CA LEU A 765 -7.79 -27.21 -87.04
C LEU A 765 -7.35 -26.33 -88.21
N ASP A 766 -6.17 -26.57 -88.77
CA ASP A 766 -5.65 -25.85 -89.93
C ASP A 766 -6.36 -26.30 -91.23
N HIS A 767 -6.78 -27.57 -91.32
CA HIS A 767 -7.62 -28.07 -92.41
C HIS A 767 -9.06 -27.54 -92.42
N LEU A 768 -9.64 -27.21 -91.25
CA LEU A 768 -10.96 -26.58 -91.12
C LEU A 768 -11.00 -25.12 -91.63
N ALA A 769 -9.85 -24.50 -91.93
CA ALA A 769 -9.74 -23.09 -92.29
C ALA A 769 -9.73 -22.80 -93.81
N VAL A 770 -9.89 -23.80 -94.69
CA VAL A 770 -9.97 -23.58 -96.14
C VAL A 770 -11.44 -23.39 -96.57
N PRO A 771 -11.83 -22.29 -97.24
CA PRO A 771 -13.22 -22.05 -97.62
C PRO A 771 -13.61 -22.86 -98.86
N THR A 772 -14.70 -23.62 -98.77
CA THR A 772 -15.39 -24.18 -99.94
C THR A 772 -16.29 -23.13 -100.59
N GLU A 773 -15.96 -22.77 -101.83
CA GLU A 773 -16.73 -21.95 -102.78
C GLU A 773 -18.02 -22.62 -103.29
N SER A 774 -18.93 -21.77 -103.81
CA SER A 774 -20.10 -22.03 -104.68
C SER A 774 -21.39 -22.51 -103.97
N ALA A 775 -22.62 -22.04 -104.21
CA ALA A 775 -23.27 -21.15 -105.19
C ALA A 775 -24.68 -20.76 -104.64
N PRO A 776 -25.44 -19.83 -105.28
CA PRO A 776 -26.41 -18.92 -104.65
C PRO A 776 -27.90 -19.26 -104.86
N THR A 777 -28.79 -18.47 -104.23
CA THR A 777 -30.18 -18.05 -104.57
C THR A 777 -31.01 -17.98 -103.29
N ASP A 778 -32.02 -17.14 -103.07
CA ASP A 778 -32.54 -15.85 -103.56
C ASP A 778 -33.83 -15.68 -102.72
N ASN A 779 -34.26 -14.43 -102.48
CA ASN A 779 -35.63 -14.03 -102.12
C ASN A 779 -36.16 -14.40 -100.72
N ASP A 780 -36.98 -13.61 -100.04
CA ASP A 780 -37.49 -12.25 -100.20
C ASP A 780 -38.25 -11.94 -98.91
N GLU A 781 -38.32 -10.64 -98.56
CA GLU A 781 -39.48 -9.90 -98.01
C GLU A 781 -40.32 -10.52 -96.86
N GLU A 782 -40.73 -9.79 -95.81
CA GLU A 782 -41.37 -8.48 -95.88
C GLU A 782 -41.54 -7.85 -94.47
N LYS A 783 -41.25 -6.53 -94.40
CA LYS A 783 -41.89 -5.40 -93.67
C LYS A 783 -42.40 -5.59 -92.22
N ALA A 784 -41.94 -4.75 -91.28
CA ALA A 784 -42.39 -3.36 -91.00
C ALA A 784 -43.85 -3.30 -90.52
N SER A 785 -44.26 -2.54 -89.50
CA SER A 785 -43.86 -1.27 -88.90
C SER A 785 -44.47 -1.26 -87.46
N GLU A 786 -44.33 -0.30 -86.53
CA GLU A 786 -44.20 1.15 -86.60
C GLU A 786 -44.02 1.71 -85.16
N ASP A 787 -43.25 2.80 -85.07
CA ASP A 787 -43.30 3.96 -84.14
C ASP A 787 -43.35 3.74 -82.60
N LYS A 788 -42.33 4.10 -81.79
CA LYS A 788 -41.66 5.40 -81.52
C LYS A 788 -42.60 6.60 -81.35
N ILE A 789 -42.72 7.12 -80.11
CA ILE A 789 -42.54 8.55 -79.81
C ILE A 789 -41.80 8.70 -78.46
N LYS A 790 -40.82 9.59 -78.48
CA LYS A 790 -39.92 10.06 -77.41
C LYS A 790 -40.42 11.38 -76.83
N ASP A 791 -39.77 11.74 -75.72
CA ASP A 791 -39.54 13.08 -75.14
C ASP A 791 -40.63 13.63 -74.22
N LYS A 792 -40.32 13.70 -72.92
CA LYS A 792 -39.67 14.82 -72.19
C LYS A 792 -40.62 16.00 -71.99
N ASN A 793 -40.90 16.32 -70.72
CA ASN A 793 -40.43 17.59 -70.18
C ASN A 793 -40.50 17.62 -68.65
N ASP A 794 -39.51 18.33 -68.12
CA ASP A 794 -39.27 18.71 -66.73
C ASP A 794 -40.33 19.66 -66.15
N GLU A 795 -40.23 19.79 -64.82
CA GLU A 795 -40.61 20.90 -63.93
C GLU A 795 -41.77 20.66 -62.94
N LYS A 796 -41.46 20.07 -61.78
CA LYS A 796 -41.35 20.79 -60.49
C LYS A 796 -40.93 19.88 -59.34
#